data_AF-A0A9Q0DNE1-F1
#
_entry.id   AF-A0A9Q0DNE1-F1
#
_cell.length_a   1.000
_cell.length_b   1.000
_cell.length_c   1.000
_cell.angle_alpha   90.00
_cell.angle_beta   90.00
_cell.angle_gamma   90.00
#
_symmetry.space_group_name_H-M   'P 1'
#
loop_
_entity.id
_entity.type
_entity.pdbx_description
1 polymer ?
#
loop_
_entity_poly.entity_id
_entity_poly.type
_entity_poly.pdbx_seq_one_letter_code
_entity_poly.pdbx_strand_id
1 'polypeptide(L)'
;MPPLHVSLFCLVVSCVVSPGTGQTTEDGQPASPVENYSKYYNYVDLTGRLRSMVQKYPHIASLSSVGQSVLGRELWVVRITKDPEADLPGKPRFKYVGNMHGDETVSRQVLVYLVDYLLRMYGEDRRVTELVNTTDVYIMPSMNPDGFEMSLEGDCHGDVKGRQNAGNVDLNRSFPDQFSQTDVSKQDAPEVWAVIKWILEKKFVLSANLHGGTLVATYPFDDTASHQVQGAYSRSADDALFRYLARVYAQNHPLMTTGQPNCPETPEETFEDGITNGAEWYDVPGGMQDYNYLHGNCLEVTMELSCCKYPPASELQKEWDLNRESLIAYMEKVHIGVRGYVTDGNNGSALPDVSIIVAGINHNLTTGRYGDYYRLLLPGQYNISVVAPGYTSKTVYNVQVTEGRAAELNFTVEPVAGPLASGGVPVTVEIGASTQTPVGTTPHTPPSPPSTENGVVTPGGNGSDSPSPSPATSGPEVRPPLQPQDFRHHNYADMELFLRRHSSEFPAIAHLSSIGRSVEGRELYVMVISDNPTVHVPGEPEFKYVANMHGNEVVGRELLLNLIEYLCRNYGSDPEVTQLVTSTRIHIMPSMNPDGYEVAREGDVKGYTGRNNSNNFDLNRNFPDQFVTITEPRQPETVAVMNWLKSIPFVLSANLHGGTLVVNYPYDDDKAGISKYSRCPDDEVFQQVSKAYSEENPVMHKGHPCETYPRESFLDGGMQDWNYLKTNCFEVTIELGCIKFPRAKDLPNYWEQNRRAMLQFIHQVHRGVKGTVSDIKDGSGIPNATISVVGIDHNVTTAQTGDYWRLLVPGTFSLIASARGYEPMKIYATIPKDRVEVVDFKLTRVIPESKGHAPTGPLATQDPFVEEFHGFIKELSLGGGLEELVRSTATENSFRYRNYKEIAEFLRGLTLNFPKITSLRSLGQSVEVRTIWALEISNNPEEAEPSEPKIRFVAGIHGNAPVGTELLLEFAAFLCINYGKNPAITKLINKTRIVILPSVNPDGRELAKEKQCTSILGMTNAHGKDLDTDFFGNASQRVVEAQTETRAVMELILERGQTLSVSLDGGSLLATYPYDKPVQPVENEGTLKYLANVYARNHPKMHLGDPACPSNGQDGVLRAAERQSHLGSMKDFSVDFGHCPEITVYTGCCFFPPADHLATLWAENKKALLSMLVEAHKGVRGVVRDKSGKPIVGAMIVLNGGVRVYTAEGGFFHALLAPGNHNIEAVADGYQQQRQE
;
A
#
# COMPACT_ATOMS: atom_id res chain seq x y z
N MET A 1 71.60 -28.20 9.35
CA MET A 1 72.49 -28.85 8.36
C MET A 1 72.25 -28.20 6.98
N PRO A 2 73.19 -28.27 6.03
CA PRO A 2 73.28 -27.38 4.84
C PRO A 2 72.71 -28.07 3.56
N PRO A 3 72.90 -27.61 2.28
CA PRO A 3 73.83 -26.57 1.79
C PRO A 3 73.47 -25.66 0.56
N LEU A 4 74.02 -24.42 0.56
CA LEU A 4 74.67 -23.67 -0.56
C LEU A 4 73.80 -23.30 -1.82
N HIS A 5 74.12 -22.38 -2.76
CA HIS A 5 75.17 -21.36 -3.01
C HIS A 5 74.64 -20.37 -4.11
N VAL A 6 75.23 -19.22 -4.53
CA VAL A 6 76.38 -18.35 -4.16
C VAL A 6 76.13 -16.91 -4.68
N SER A 7 77.06 -15.96 -4.45
CA SER A 7 77.01 -14.51 -4.81
C SER A 7 77.70 -14.15 -6.15
N LEU A 8 77.42 -12.94 -6.69
CA LEU A 8 78.44 -12.03 -7.28
C LEU A 8 77.95 -10.55 -7.32
N PHE A 9 78.74 -9.61 -7.87
CA PHE A 9 78.68 -8.18 -7.50
C PHE A 9 79.37 -7.21 -8.52
N CYS A 10 78.92 -5.93 -8.58
CA CYS A 10 79.56 -4.73 -9.18
C CYS A 10 79.65 -4.60 -10.74
N LEU A 11 79.16 -3.50 -11.35
CA LEU A 11 79.72 -2.12 -11.57
C LEU A 11 80.78 -2.04 -12.71
N VAL A 12 81.07 -0.93 -13.42
CA VAL A 12 80.82 0.54 -13.25
C VAL A 12 80.66 1.28 -14.62
N VAL A 13 80.76 2.63 -14.64
CA VAL A 13 81.06 3.58 -15.76
C VAL A 13 79.88 4.46 -16.22
N SER A 14 80.15 5.69 -16.68
CA SER A 14 79.21 6.83 -16.72
C SER A 14 79.67 8.02 -17.60
N CYS A 15 78.73 8.73 -18.24
CA CYS A 15 78.87 10.09 -18.82
C CYS A 15 77.54 10.84 -18.57
N VAL A 16 77.38 11.98 -17.87
CA VAL A 16 78.20 13.17 -17.50
C VAL A 16 77.99 14.39 -18.42
N VAL A 17 77.36 15.43 -17.86
CA VAL A 17 77.43 16.92 -18.08
C VAL A 17 76.19 17.50 -17.37
N SER A 18 76.30 18.02 -16.14
CA SER A 18 76.54 19.42 -15.72
C SER A 18 75.31 20.37 -15.79
N PRO A 19 75.20 21.38 -14.89
CA PRO A 19 73.89 21.90 -14.44
C PRO A 19 73.40 23.19 -15.14
N GLY A 20 72.07 23.39 -15.12
CA GLY A 20 71.38 24.59 -15.59
C GLY A 20 70.44 25.20 -14.53
N THR A 21 70.54 26.52 -14.38
CA THR A 21 69.94 27.41 -13.38
C THR A 21 68.41 27.46 -13.26
N GLY A 22 67.91 27.52 -12.00
CA GLY A 22 66.64 28.19 -11.62
C GLY A 22 65.36 27.36 -11.74
N GLN A 23 64.29 27.62 -10.95
CA GLN A 23 64.10 28.61 -9.89
C GLN A 23 63.49 27.96 -8.63
N THR A 24 63.79 28.51 -7.45
CA THR A 24 63.08 28.21 -6.20
C THR A 24 61.88 29.12 -6.01
N THR A 25 60.71 28.56 -5.72
CA THR A 25 59.61 29.25 -5.01
C THR A 25 59.65 28.89 -3.52
N GLU A 26 59.08 29.73 -2.66
CA GLU A 26 59.46 29.80 -1.24
C GLU A 26 58.88 28.70 -0.32
N ASP A 27 58.07 27.77 -0.84
CA ASP A 27 57.58 26.59 -0.12
C ASP A 27 58.03 25.28 -0.79
N GLY A 28 58.58 24.37 0.02
CA GLY A 28 59.36 23.21 -0.42
C GLY A 28 58.55 21.99 -0.91
N GLN A 29 57.46 22.19 -1.66
CA GLN A 29 56.72 21.08 -2.28
C GLN A 29 57.18 20.80 -3.72
N PRO A 30 57.24 19.53 -4.17
CA PRO A 30 57.44 19.21 -5.57
C PRO A 30 56.21 19.66 -6.39
N ALA A 31 56.44 20.36 -7.50
CA ALA A 31 55.36 20.79 -8.38
C ALA A 31 54.59 19.57 -8.94
N SER A 32 53.28 19.53 -8.70
CA SER A 32 52.40 18.49 -9.25
C SER A 32 52.45 18.54 -10.79
N PRO A 33 52.66 17.41 -11.48
CA PRO A 33 52.84 17.40 -12.94
C PRO A 33 51.59 17.92 -13.64
N VAL A 34 51.81 18.80 -14.62
CA VAL A 34 50.76 19.34 -15.50
C VAL A 34 50.09 18.18 -16.22
N GLU A 35 48.76 18.22 -16.33
CA GLU A 35 48.01 17.23 -17.11
C GLU A 35 48.54 17.16 -18.55
N ASN A 36 48.77 15.95 -19.03
CA ASN A 36 49.36 15.68 -20.34
C ASN A 36 48.54 14.67 -21.16
N TYR A 37 47.38 14.22 -20.63
CA TYR A 37 46.41 13.40 -21.35
C TYR A 37 46.97 12.07 -21.88
N SER A 38 48.08 11.58 -21.31
CA SER A 38 48.86 10.45 -21.87
C SER A 38 48.64 9.09 -21.21
N LYS A 39 47.76 9.01 -20.19
CA LYS A 39 47.37 7.76 -19.53
C LYS A 39 46.02 7.88 -18.83
N TYR A 40 45.42 6.72 -18.59
CA TYR A 40 44.36 6.57 -17.59
C TYR A 40 44.93 6.49 -16.17
N TYR A 41 44.14 6.95 -15.19
CA TYR A 41 44.47 6.82 -13.77
C TYR A 41 43.77 5.61 -13.12
N ASN A 42 44.57 4.60 -12.75
CA ASN A 42 44.15 3.53 -11.83
C ASN A 42 43.72 4.11 -10.47
N TYR A 43 43.03 3.34 -9.63
CA TYR A 43 42.46 3.82 -8.38
C TYR A 43 43.50 4.46 -7.43
N VAL A 44 44.72 3.93 -7.36
CA VAL A 44 45.80 4.47 -6.52
C VAL A 44 46.31 5.80 -7.06
N ASP A 45 46.60 5.85 -8.36
CA ASP A 45 47.03 7.07 -9.06
C ASP A 45 45.96 8.16 -9.03
N LEU A 46 44.69 7.79 -9.21
CA LEU A 46 43.53 8.68 -9.13
C LEU A 46 43.40 9.25 -7.72
N THR A 47 43.45 8.40 -6.69
CA THR A 47 43.42 8.81 -5.29
C THR A 47 44.55 9.80 -4.98
N GLY A 48 45.77 9.55 -5.48
CA GLY A 48 46.91 10.46 -5.35
C GLY A 48 46.68 11.79 -6.08
N ARG A 49 46.14 11.75 -7.30
CA ARG A 49 45.87 12.93 -8.14
C ARG A 49 44.80 13.84 -7.54
N LEU A 50 43.65 13.30 -7.15
CA LEU A 50 42.57 14.07 -6.53
C LEU A 50 43.02 14.73 -5.20
N ARG A 51 43.81 14.01 -4.39
CA ARG A 51 44.42 14.57 -3.18
C ARG A 51 45.40 15.69 -3.49
N SER A 52 46.27 15.53 -4.50
CA SER A 52 47.21 16.57 -4.93
C SER A 52 46.50 17.84 -5.45
N MET A 53 45.40 17.68 -6.21
CA MET A 53 44.56 18.78 -6.67
C MET A 53 43.95 19.56 -5.50
N VAL A 54 43.28 18.86 -4.58
CA VAL A 54 42.62 19.49 -3.42
C VAL A 54 43.64 20.13 -2.46
N GLN A 55 44.82 19.51 -2.25
CA GLN A 55 45.91 20.12 -1.47
C GLN A 55 46.49 21.39 -2.10
N LYS A 56 46.41 21.54 -3.43
CA LYS A 56 46.86 22.74 -4.16
C LYS A 56 45.77 23.84 -4.20
N TYR A 57 44.50 23.47 -4.17
CA TYR A 57 43.35 24.38 -4.27
C TYR A 57 42.37 24.31 -3.07
N PRO A 58 42.85 24.25 -1.80
CA PRO A 58 41.98 24.01 -0.63
C PRO A 58 41.04 25.19 -0.31
N HIS A 59 41.23 26.33 -0.97
CA HIS A 59 40.38 27.52 -0.85
C HIS A 59 39.15 27.48 -1.78
N ILE A 60 39.05 26.48 -2.68
CA ILE A 60 37.88 26.24 -3.54
C ILE A 60 37.49 24.76 -3.67
N ALA A 61 38.23 23.83 -3.06
CA ALA A 61 38.04 22.40 -3.25
C ALA A 61 38.20 21.61 -1.96
N SER A 62 37.37 20.58 -1.79
CA SER A 62 37.51 19.57 -0.73
C SER A 62 37.25 18.17 -1.28
N LEU A 63 37.89 17.14 -0.69
CA LEU A 63 37.79 15.73 -1.11
C LEU A 63 37.08 14.93 -0.02
N SER A 64 36.01 14.23 -0.39
CA SER A 64 35.29 13.31 0.49
C SER A 64 35.06 11.96 -0.19
N SER A 65 34.74 10.94 0.61
CA SER A 65 34.19 9.67 0.12
C SER A 65 32.74 9.56 0.57
N VAL A 66 31.86 9.01 -0.27
CA VAL A 66 30.44 8.77 0.07
C VAL A 66 30.18 7.33 0.54
N GLY A 67 31.14 6.44 0.34
CA GLY A 67 31.05 5.01 0.65
C GLY A 67 32.22 4.25 0.03
N GLN A 68 32.17 2.92 0.09
CA GLN A 68 33.20 2.04 -0.47
C GLN A 68 32.58 1.04 -1.45
N SER A 69 33.37 0.61 -2.43
CA SER A 69 33.03 -0.48 -3.35
C SER A 69 33.06 -1.86 -2.66
N VAL A 70 32.63 -2.90 -3.38
CA VAL A 70 32.73 -4.31 -2.94
C VAL A 70 34.15 -4.68 -2.48
N LEU A 71 35.20 -4.20 -3.16
CA LEU A 71 36.60 -4.44 -2.80
C LEU A 71 37.21 -3.35 -1.89
N GLY A 72 36.39 -2.50 -1.27
CA GLY A 72 36.83 -1.51 -0.28
C GLY A 72 37.53 -0.28 -0.87
N ARG A 73 37.33 0.03 -2.16
CA ARG A 73 37.84 1.27 -2.78
C ARG A 73 36.89 2.43 -2.46
N GLU A 74 37.45 3.58 -2.10
CA GLU A 74 36.69 4.78 -1.72
C GLU A 74 36.00 5.41 -2.94
N LEU A 75 34.73 5.76 -2.78
CA LEU A 75 33.91 6.41 -3.81
C LEU A 75 34.14 7.93 -3.73
N TRP A 76 35.29 8.35 -4.27
CA TRP A 76 35.79 9.72 -4.19
C TRP A 76 34.89 10.74 -4.90
N VAL A 77 34.53 11.79 -4.16
CA VAL A 77 33.83 12.97 -4.65
C VAL A 77 34.67 14.21 -4.36
N VAL A 78 35.00 14.96 -5.40
CA VAL A 78 35.57 16.31 -5.27
C VAL A 78 34.43 17.32 -5.21
N ARG A 79 34.35 18.08 -4.13
CA ARG A 79 33.50 19.27 -4.03
C ARG A 79 34.29 20.47 -4.52
N ILE A 80 33.71 21.27 -5.43
CA ILE A 80 34.30 22.50 -5.97
C ILE A 80 33.30 23.65 -5.80
N THR A 81 33.64 24.60 -4.93
CA THR A 81 32.88 25.84 -4.70
C THR A 81 33.76 26.82 -3.95
N LYS A 82 33.50 28.13 -4.07
CA LYS A 82 34.23 29.20 -3.36
C LYS A 82 34.43 28.99 -1.84
N ASP A 83 33.54 28.23 -1.20
CA ASP A 83 33.47 28.08 0.26
C ASP A 83 33.49 26.58 0.65
N PRO A 84 34.55 25.81 0.31
CA PRO A 84 34.52 24.34 0.25
C PRO A 84 34.39 23.65 1.62
N GLU A 85 34.78 24.35 2.70
CA GLU A 85 34.68 23.91 4.09
C GLU A 85 33.32 24.23 4.75
N ALA A 86 32.47 25.02 4.09
CA ALA A 86 31.20 25.47 4.63
C ALA A 86 30.01 24.89 3.86
N ASP A 87 28.96 24.49 4.58
CA ASP A 87 27.64 24.27 3.99
C ASP A 87 26.88 25.60 4.09
N LEU A 88 26.53 26.20 2.95
CA LEU A 88 25.97 27.55 2.87
C LEU A 88 24.77 27.58 1.90
N PRO A 89 23.71 28.36 2.21
CA PRO A 89 22.56 28.52 1.33
C PRO A 89 22.86 29.34 0.07
N GLY A 90 21.95 29.25 -0.90
CA GLY A 90 21.87 30.19 -2.04
C GLY A 90 22.73 29.82 -3.24
N LYS A 91 23.46 28.70 -3.17
CA LYS A 91 24.11 28.04 -4.30
C LYS A 91 23.37 26.73 -4.60
N PRO A 92 22.83 26.51 -5.81
CA PRO A 92 22.30 25.21 -6.15
C PRO A 92 23.41 24.15 -6.16
N ARG A 93 23.05 22.93 -5.75
CA ARG A 93 23.95 21.77 -5.73
C ARG A 93 23.85 21.02 -7.05
N PHE A 94 24.97 20.89 -7.74
CA PHE A 94 25.11 20.17 -9.02
C PHE A 94 25.98 18.92 -8.81
N LYS A 95 25.71 17.80 -9.50
CA LYS A 95 26.65 16.67 -9.55
C LYS A 95 26.94 16.12 -10.96
N TYR A 96 28.17 15.64 -11.17
CA TYR A 96 28.51 14.70 -12.24
C TYR A 96 28.95 13.36 -11.64
N VAL A 97 28.52 12.26 -12.24
CA VAL A 97 28.92 10.89 -11.89
C VAL A 97 29.43 10.18 -13.13
N GLY A 98 30.68 9.72 -13.13
CA GLY A 98 31.25 8.93 -14.23
C GLY A 98 31.50 7.49 -13.83
N ASN A 99 31.67 6.64 -14.85
CA ASN A 99 32.25 5.30 -14.72
C ASN A 99 31.49 4.45 -13.69
N MET A 100 30.16 4.46 -13.82
CA MET A 100 29.23 3.53 -13.17
C MET A 100 29.34 2.14 -13.79
N HIS A 101 29.58 2.07 -15.08
CA HIS A 101 30.19 0.91 -15.72
C HIS A 101 31.71 1.09 -15.74
N GLY A 102 32.46 0.06 -15.37
CA GLY A 102 33.90 0.16 -15.18
C GLY A 102 34.71 0.28 -16.47
N ASP A 103 34.24 -0.33 -17.56
CA ASP A 103 34.82 -0.35 -18.91
C ASP A 103 34.57 0.93 -19.72
N GLU A 104 33.56 1.70 -19.36
CA GLU A 104 33.16 2.94 -20.04
C GLU A 104 34.05 4.13 -19.60
N THR A 105 35.35 4.02 -19.83
CA THR A 105 36.40 4.79 -19.14
C THR A 105 36.55 6.23 -19.59
N VAL A 106 36.01 6.63 -20.75
CA VAL A 106 36.00 8.04 -21.19
C VAL A 106 35.29 8.91 -20.13
N SER A 107 34.16 8.44 -19.60
CA SER A 107 33.38 9.10 -18.55
C SER A 107 34.19 9.41 -17.29
N ARG A 108 35.04 8.46 -16.85
CA ARG A 108 35.97 8.63 -15.73
C ARG A 108 36.91 9.79 -15.98
N GLN A 109 37.52 9.76 -17.16
CA GLN A 109 38.75 10.48 -17.43
C GLN A 109 38.47 11.94 -17.82
N VAL A 110 37.36 12.22 -18.51
CA VAL A 110 36.90 13.61 -18.74
C VAL A 110 36.50 14.32 -17.45
N LEU A 111 35.97 13.60 -16.44
CA LEU A 111 35.65 14.21 -15.14
C LEU A 111 36.90 14.53 -14.30
N VAL A 112 37.97 13.74 -14.40
CA VAL A 112 39.28 14.11 -13.82
C VAL A 112 39.84 15.38 -14.48
N TYR A 113 39.68 15.51 -15.80
CA TYR A 113 40.11 16.71 -16.53
C TYR A 113 39.22 17.92 -16.21
N LEU A 114 37.92 17.72 -15.98
CA LEU A 114 37.00 18.77 -15.53
C LEU A 114 37.39 19.30 -14.15
N VAL A 115 37.82 18.44 -13.23
CA VAL A 115 38.40 18.87 -11.93
C VAL A 115 39.67 19.69 -12.15
N ASP A 116 40.64 19.23 -12.95
CA ASP A 116 41.87 20.01 -13.22
C ASP A 116 41.54 21.39 -13.85
N TYR A 117 40.61 21.41 -14.80
CA TYR A 117 40.18 22.61 -15.51
C TYR A 117 39.47 23.62 -14.61
N LEU A 118 38.44 23.19 -13.86
CA LEU A 118 37.70 24.09 -12.96
C LEU A 118 38.61 24.71 -11.89
N LEU A 119 39.57 23.94 -11.36
CA LEU A 119 40.49 24.42 -10.34
C LEU A 119 41.59 25.32 -10.90
N ARG A 120 42.12 25.03 -12.10
CA ARG A 120 43.18 25.84 -12.73
C ARG A 120 42.66 27.12 -13.39
N MET A 121 41.42 27.12 -13.87
CA MET A 121 40.81 28.27 -14.53
C MET A 121 40.03 29.19 -13.57
N TYR A 122 39.84 28.79 -12.31
CA TYR A 122 39.30 29.68 -11.28
C TYR A 122 40.26 30.85 -11.01
N GLY A 123 39.75 32.09 -11.13
CA GLY A 123 40.54 33.33 -11.08
C GLY A 123 41.05 33.80 -12.44
N GLU A 124 41.29 32.89 -13.39
CA GLU A 124 41.82 33.18 -14.73
C GLU A 124 40.70 33.36 -15.78
N ASP A 125 39.75 32.43 -15.82
CA ASP A 125 38.59 32.49 -16.71
C ASP A 125 37.34 33.00 -15.98
N ARG A 126 36.63 33.97 -16.59
CA ARG A 126 35.49 34.63 -15.96
C ARG A 126 34.26 33.72 -15.83
N ARG A 127 34.06 32.77 -16.74
CA ARG A 127 32.90 31.87 -16.80
C ARG A 127 33.03 30.77 -15.75
N VAL A 128 34.19 30.11 -15.68
CA VAL A 128 34.56 29.17 -14.62
C VAL A 128 34.51 29.85 -13.25
N THR A 129 35.03 31.08 -13.15
CA THR A 129 34.99 31.84 -11.90
C THR A 129 33.56 32.21 -11.50
N GLU A 130 32.68 32.61 -12.42
CA GLU A 130 31.26 32.85 -12.12
C GLU A 130 30.58 31.55 -11.65
N LEU A 131 30.77 30.44 -12.37
CA LEU A 131 30.19 29.12 -12.05
C LEU A 131 30.60 28.58 -10.66
N VAL A 132 31.89 28.61 -10.32
CA VAL A 132 32.42 28.11 -9.01
C VAL A 132 32.06 29.05 -7.84
N ASN A 133 31.82 30.34 -8.12
CA ASN A 133 31.28 31.26 -7.12
C ASN A 133 29.80 30.99 -6.82
N THR A 134 28.98 30.72 -7.84
CA THR A 134 27.51 30.60 -7.71
C THR A 134 27.00 29.19 -7.44
N THR A 135 27.79 28.14 -7.68
CA THR A 135 27.35 26.73 -7.64
C THR A 135 28.07 25.97 -6.53
N ASP A 136 27.43 24.94 -5.98
CA ASP A 136 28.10 23.91 -5.17
C ASP A 136 28.26 22.65 -6.03
N VAL A 137 29.41 22.52 -6.71
CA VAL A 137 29.66 21.48 -7.71
C VAL A 137 30.27 20.25 -7.04
N TYR A 138 29.75 19.06 -7.34
CA TYR A 138 30.30 17.79 -6.87
C TYR A 138 30.63 16.90 -8.06
N ILE A 139 31.85 16.35 -8.13
CA ILE A 139 32.28 15.47 -9.22
C ILE A 139 32.73 14.14 -8.62
N MET A 140 32.08 13.05 -9.01
CA MET A 140 32.48 11.67 -8.74
C MET A 140 33.09 11.07 -10.03
N PRO A 141 34.43 10.97 -10.15
CA PRO A 141 35.04 10.43 -11.36
C PRO A 141 34.85 8.92 -11.55
N SER A 142 34.49 8.17 -10.51
CA SER A 142 34.24 6.74 -10.62
C SER A 142 33.28 6.26 -9.54
N MET A 143 32.10 5.80 -9.96
CA MET A 143 31.14 5.09 -9.12
C MET A 143 31.47 3.58 -9.02
N ASN A 144 32.04 2.99 -10.08
CA ASN A 144 32.53 1.61 -10.11
C ASN A 144 34.07 1.56 -10.28
N PRO A 145 34.83 1.90 -9.23
CA PRO A 145 36.29 1.81 -9.27
C PRO A 145 36.80 0.37 -9.29
N ASP A 146 35.94 -0.63 -9.05
CA ASP A 146 36.30 -2.04 -9.07
C ASP A 146 36.30 -2.62 -10.49
N GLY A 147 35.22 -2.36 -11.25
CA GLY A 147 35.09 -2.74 -12.65
C GLY A 147 36.17 -2.13 -13.53
N PHE A 148 36.50 -0.85 -13.31
CA PHE A 148 37.58 -0.17 -14.02
C PHE A 148 38.93 -0.91 -13.90
N GLU A 149 39.21 -1.49 -12.74
CA GLU A 149 40.49 -2.16 -12.46
C GLU A 149 40.53 -3.61 -12.99
N MET A 150 39.39 -4.10 -13.51
CA MET A 150 39.30 -5.35 -14.28
C MET A 150 39.33 -5.09 -15.80
N SER A 151 39.00 -3.86 -16.22
CA SER A 151 38.86 -3.43 -17.62
C SER A 151 40.21 -3.27 -18.34
N LEU A 152 40.23 -3.40 -19.67
CA LEU A 152 41.46 -3.37 -20.48
C LEU A 152 41.49 -2.20 -21.48
N GLU A 153 42.60 -1.45 -21.49
CA GLU A 153 42.81 -0.35 -22.46
C GLU A 153 42.85 -0.86 -23.91
N GLY A 154 42.03 -0.25 -24.77
CA GLY A 154 41.83 -0.65 -26.17
C GLY A 154 40.58 -1.51 -26.40
N ASP A 155 39.86 -1.92 -25.35
CA ASP A 155 38.57 -2.59 -25.49
C ASP A 155 37.44 -1.57 -25.75
N CYS A 156 37.11 -1.38 -27.03
CA CYS A 156 35.98 -0.51 -27.40
C CYS A 156 34.61 -1.13 -27.12
N HIS A 157 34.52 -2.45 -26.99
CA HIS A 157 33.27 -3.22 -27.08
C HIS A 157 32.76 -3.66 -25.71
N GLY A 158 33.67 -3.89 -24.76
CA GLY A 158 33.40 -4.53 -23.47
C GLY A 158 33.46 -6.05 -23.56
N ASP A 159 34.29 -6.60 -24.45
CA ASP A 159 34.58 -8.04 -24.55
C ASP A 159 35.29 -8.56 -23.28
N VAL A 160 36.04 -7.68 -22.60
CA VAL A 160 36.73 -7.95 -21.34
C VAL A 160 35.83 -7.55 -20.16
N LYS A 161 35.87 -8.35 -19.08
CA LYS A 161 35.13 -8.04 -17.85
C LYS A 161 35.51 -6.66 -17.30
N GLY A 162 34.55 -5.75 -17.24
CA GLY A 162 34.78 -4.40 -16.73
C GLY A 162 33.54 -3.63 -16.35
N ARG A 163 32.44 -3.79 -17.11
CA ARG A 163 31.15 -3.12 -16.89
C ARG A 163 30.60 -3.24 -15.47
N GLN A 164 30.33 -4.46 -15.02
CA GLN A 164 29.77 -4.74 -13.70
C GLN A 164 30.76 -4.43 -12.55
N ASN A 165 30.27 -4.29 -11.32
CA ASN A 165 31.13 -4.19 -10.14
C ASN A 165 31.78 -5.55 -9.80
N ALA A 166 32.58 -5.62 -8.72
CA ALA A 166 33.21 -6.88 -8.31
C ALA A 166 32.22 -7.93 -7.76
N GLY A 167 30.98 -7.56 -7.45
CA GLY A 167 29.86 -8.48 -7.20
C GLY A 167 29.27 -9.09 -8.48
N ASN A 168 29.76 -8.70 -9.67
CA ASN A 168 29.18 -9.01 -10.97
C ASN A 168 27.76 -8.45 -11.15
N VAL A 169 27.46 -7.31 -10.51
CA VAL A 169 26.18 -6.59 -10.60
C VAL A 169 26.30 -5.39 -11.53
N ASP A 170 25.26 -5.15 -12.35
CA ASP A 170 25.15 -3.96 -13.19
C ASP A 170 24.55 -2.81 -12.38
N LEU A 171 25.37 -1.81 -12.06
CA LEU A 171 24.97 -0.73 -11.16
C LEU A 171 23.88 0.17 -11.75
N ASN A 172 23.71 0.21 -13.08
CA ASN A 172 22.63 0.93 -13.74
C ASN A 172 21.40 0.04 -14.02
N ARG A 173 21.31 -1.12 -13.34
CA ARG A 173 20.12 -1.99 -13.22
C ARG A 173 19.88 -2.36 -11.75
N SER A 174 20.28 -1.49 -10.83
CA SER A 174 20.38 -1.76 -9.38
C SER A 174 19.66 -0.74 -8.50
N PHE A 175 19.15 0.36 -9.06
CA PHE A 175 18.36 1.33 -8.30
C PHE A 175 16.89 0.88 -8.20
N PRO A 176 16.16 1.26 -7.13
CA PRO A 176 14.71 1.11 -7.07
C PRO A 176 14.02 1.75 -8.28
N ASP A 177 12.98 1.08 -8.77
CA ASP A 177 12.36 1.34 -10.06
C ASP A 177 10.84 1.60 -9.91
N GLN A 178 10.22 2.22 -10.91
CA GLN A 178 8.80 2.61 -10.91
C GLN A 178 7.84 1.57 -11.50
N PHE A 179 8.33 0.65 -12.35
CA PHE A 179 7.51 -0.35 -13.04
C PHE A 179 7.97 -1.79 -12.74
N SER A 180 9.27 -1.99 -12.57
CA SER A 180 9.92 -3.24 -12.20
C SER A 180 10.30 -3.31 -10.72
N GLN A 181 10.74 -4.49 -10.27
CA GLN A 181 11.27 -4.69 -8.92
C GLN A 181 12.75 -5.06 -8.96
N THR A 182 13.60 -4.07 -8.72
CA THR A 182 15.04 -4.22 -8.64
C THR A 182 15.46 -4.78 -7.28
N ASP A 183 15.88 -6.05 -7.25
CA ASP A 183 16.26 -6.75 -6.01
C ASP A 183 17.78 -6.97 -5.93
N VAL A 184 18.50 -5.96 -5.44
CA VAL A 184 19.96 -5.96 -5.36
C VAL A 184 20.41 -5.67 -3.93
N SER A 185 21.15 -6.61 -3.32
CA SER A 185 21.55 -6.49 -1.92
C SER A 185 22.60 -5.39 -1.70
N LYS A 186 22.65 -4.87 -0.46
CA LYS A 186 23.64 -3.87 -0.06
C LYS A 186 25.07 -4.42 0.02
N GLN A 187 25.22 -5.74 0.07
CA GLN A 187 26.49 -6.43 0.06
C GLN A 187 27.01 -6.62 -1.37
N ASP A 188 26.11 -6.79 -2.34
CA ASP A 188 26.46 -7.07 -3.74
C ASP A 188 26.62 -5.79 -4.58
N ALA A 189 25.96 -4.67 -4.21
CA ALA A 189 26.14 -3.35 -4.82
C ALA A 189 26.24 -2.20 -3.80
N PRO A 190 27.22 -2.21 -2.86
CA PRO A 190 27.41 -1.12 -1.88
C PRO A 190 27.61 0.25 -2.53
N GLU A 191 28.07 0.31 -3.78
CA GLU A 191 28.22 1.53 -4.57
C GLU A 191 26.87 2.25 -4.77
N VAL A 192 25.83 1.50 -5.14
CA VAL A 192 24.46 2.02 -5.35
C VAL A 192 23.90 2.56 -4.05
N TRP A 193 24.05 1.84 -2.94
CA TRP A 193 23.55 2.29 -1.64
C TRP A 193 24.30 3.51 -1.07
N ALA A 194 25.58 3.67 -1.41
CA ALA A 194 26.33 4.89 -1.11
C ALA A 194 25.82 6.09 -1.92
N VAL A 195 25.52 5.88 -3.21
CA VAL A 195 25.00 6.94 -4.09
C VAL A 195 23.54 7.31 -3.79
N ILE A 196 22.67 6.33 -3.49
CA ILE A 196 21.30 6.58 -3.00
C ILE A 196 21.33 7.48 -1.76
N LYS A 197 22.14 7.13 -0.76
CA LYS A 197 22.32 7.95 0.45
C LYS A 197 22.77 9.37 0.10
N TRP A 198 23.76 9.49 -0.77
CA TRP A 198 24.33 10.78 -1.18
C TRP A 198 23.34 11.67 -1.94
N ILE A 199 22.50 11.10 -2.80
CA ILE A 199 21.42 11.82 -3.52
C ILE A 199 20.44 12.43 -2.51
N LEU A 200 19.95 11.61 -1.57
CA LEU A 200 18.95 12.00 -0.57
C LEU A 200 19.51 13.03 0.43
N GLU A 201 20.72 12.82 0.97
CA GLU A 201 21.34 13.75 1.93
C GLU A 201 21.69 15.12 1.31
N LYS A 202 22.03 15.16 0.02
CA LYS A 202 22.49 16.40 -0.63
C LYS A 202 21.40 17.16 -1.37
N LYS A 203 20.26 16.54 -1.74
CA LYS A 203 19.16 17.19 -2.48
C LYS A 203 19.68 17.99 -3.69
N PHE A 204 20.36 17.31 -4.60
CA PHE A 204 20.84 17.89 -5.85
C PHE A 204 19.72 18.48 -6.70
N VAL A 205 20.04 19.49 -7.52
CA VAL A 205 19.10 20.22 -8.37
C VAL A 205 19.18 19.72 -9.82
N LEU A 206 20.39 19.66 -10.35
CA LEU A 206 20.72 19.16 -11.67
C LEU A 206 21.90 18.19 -11.57
N SER A 207 21.88 17.16 -12.39
CA SER A 207 22.90 16.12 -12.44
C SER A 207 23.06 15.59 -13.85
N ALA A 208 24.21 14.99 -14.14
CA ALA A 208 24.26 13.97 -15.17
C ALA A 208 25.16 12.80 -14.75
N ASN A 209 24.83 11.63 -15.28
CA ASN A 209 25.67 10.44 -15.23
C ASN A 209 26.28 10.20 -16.63
N LEU A 210 27.52 9.73 -16.68
CA LEU A 210 28.34 9.69 -17.89
C LEU A 210 28.78 8.25 -18.18
N HIS A 211 28.61 7.85 -19.44
CA HIS A 211 28.68 6.48 -19.95
C HIS A 211 29.45 6.40 -21.30
N GLY A 212 29.51 5.22 -21.91
CA GLY A 212 30.12 5.03 -23.23
C GLY A 212 29.67 3.75 -23.94
N GLY A 213 29.79 3.75 -25.26
CA GLY A 213 29.32 2.68 -26.15
C GLY A 213 28.59 3.23 -27.38
N THR A 214 27.92 4.38 -27.24
CA THR A 214 27.41 5.18 -28.38
C THR A 214 27.67 6.67 -28.14
N LEU A 215 26.95 7.56 -28.84
CA LEU A 215 27.06 9.02 -28.69
C LEU A 215 25.69 9.71 -28.72
N VAL A 216 25.07 9.85 -27.55
CA VAL A 216 23.75 10.47 -27.34
C VAL A 216 23.60 11.02 -25.91
N ALA A 217 22.76 12.04 -25.71
CA ALA A 217 22.27 12.41 -24.39
C ALA A 217 20.84 11.86 -24.20
N THR A 218 20.68 10.83 -23.38
CA THR A 218 19.38 10.19 -23.09
C THR A 218 18.72 10.76 -21.83
N TYR A 219 17.38 10.77 -21.79
CA TYR A 219 16.60 11.47 -20.75
C TYR A 219 15.31 10.74 -20.32
N PRO A 220 14.79 11.03 -19.10
CA PRO A 220 13.69 10.29 -18.47
C PRO A 220 12.36 10.26 -19.23
N PHE A 221 11.64 9.13 -19.21
CA PHE A 221 11.95 7.91 -18.45
C PHE A 221 12.77 6.87 -19.25
N ASP A 222 13.57 6.09 -18.53
CA ASP A 222 14.46 5.04 -19.04
C ASP A 222 13.72 3.73 -19.34
N ASP A 223 12.54 3.50 -18.78
CA ASP A 223 11.77 2.26 -18.93
C ASP A 223 10.25 2.46 -19.12
N THR A 224 9.51 1.36 -19.36
CA THR A 224 8.04 1.38 -19.53
C THR A 224 7.33 0.35 -18.65
N ALA A 225 6.10 0.70 -18.22
CA ALA A 225 5.16 -0.22 -17.53
C ALA A 225 4.77 -1.48 -18.33
N SER A 226 5.29 -1.65 -19.55
CA SER A 226 5.09 -2.81 -20.42
C SER A 226 6.37 -3.58 -20.74
N HIS A 227 7.55 -3.08 -20.35
CA HIS A 227 8.88 -3.63 -20.61
C HIS A 227 9.02 -4.24 -22.03
N GLN A 228 8.75 -3.42 -23.06
CA GLN A 228 8.71 -3.90 -24.45
C GLN A 228 10.12 -4.02 -25.05
N VAL A 229 10.35 -5.11 -25.79
CA VAL A 229 11.64 -5.44 -26.43
C VAL A 229 11.95 -4.50 -27.62
N GLN A 230 10.96 -3.73 -28.09
CA GLN A 230 11.15 -2.59 -28.98
C GLN A 230 10.79 -1.34 -28.19
N GLY A 231 11.71 -0.37 -28.15
CA GLY A 231 11.59 0.83 -27.31
C GLY A 231 10.32 1.65 -27.61
N ALA A 232 9.81 2.32 -26.58
CA ALA A 232 8.59 3.11 -26.63
C ALA A 232 8.69 4.33 -25.72
N TYR A 233 8.27 5.49 -26.23
CA TYR A 233 8.42 6.79 -25.56
C TYR A 233 7.74 6.82 -24.17
N SER A 234 8.55 6.91 -23.11
CA SER A 234 8.09 6.92 -21.72
C SER A 234 8.17 8.33 -21.14
N ARG A 235 7.01 8.99 -21.05
CA ARG A 235 6.93 10.44 -20.87
C ARG A 235 6.90 10.87 -19.39
N SER A 236 7.98 11.50 -18.94
CA SER A 236 8.08 12.16 -17.64
C SER A 236 7.27 13.47 -17.56
N ALA A 237 6.94 13.94 -16.34
CA ALA A 237 6.16 15.18 -16.16
C ALA A 237 6.94 16.46 -16.55
N ASP A 238 8.27 16.43 -16.43
CA ASP A 238 9.18 17.49 -16.92
C ASP A 238 9.79 17.19 -18.31
N ASP A 239 9.21 16.27 -19.09
CA ASP A 239 9.62 15.84 -20.45
C ASP A 239 10.18 16.98 -21.34
N ALA A 240 9.46 18.10 -21.46
CA ALA A 240 9.90 19.23 -22.28
C ALA A 240 11.19 19.91 -21.75
N LEU A 241 11.36 19.97 -20.43
CA LEU A 241 12.55 20.50 -19.77
C LEU A 241 13.73 19.51 -19.89
N PHE A 242 13.48 18.22 -19.73
CA PHE A 242 14.50 17.19 -19.95
C PHE A 242 15.05 17.20 -21.38
N ARG A 243 14.17 17.29 -22.38
CA ARG A 243 14.56 17.46 -23.79
C ARG A 243 15.40 18.70 -24.05
N TYR A 244 15.16 19.79 -23.32
CA TYR A 244 16.02 20.97 -23.38
C TYR A 244 17.37 20.74 -22.70
N LEU A 245 17.39 20.12 -21.52
CA LEU A 245 18.63 19.84 -20.77
C LEU A 245 19.56 18.87 -21.52
N ALA A 246 19.04 17.78 -22.08
CA ALA A 246 19.81 16.86 -22.92
C ALA A 246 20.35 17.57 -24.18
N ARG A 247 19.49 18.35 -24.86
CA ARG A 247 19.85 19.09 -26.09
C ARG A 247 20.96 20.12 -25.84
N VAL A 248 21.02 20.73 -24.66
CA VAL A 248 22.12 21.63 -24.27
C VAL A 248 23.47 20.92 -24.28
N TYR A 249 23.54 19.66 -23.86
CA TYR A 249 24.79 18.90 -23.92
C TYR A 249 25.12 18.52 -25.36
N ALA A 250 24.15 17.95 -26.07
CA ALA A 250 24.31 17.47 -27.45
C ALA A 250 24.72 18.58 -28.42
N GLN A 251 24.06 19.74 -28.39
CA GLN A 251 24.34 20.87 -29.29
C GLN A 251 25.72 21.51 -29.11
N ASN A 252 26.32 21.38 -27.92
CA ASN A 252 27.68 21.88 -27.66
C ASN A 252 28.77 20.83 -27.97
N HIS A 253 28.38 19.57 -28.20
CA HIS A 253 29.31 18.48 -28.48
C HIS A 253 29.46 18.30 -30.01
N PRO A 254 30.64 18.52 -30.61
CA PRO A 254 30.79 18.66 -32.07
C PRO A 254 30.30 17.48 -32.92
N LEU A 255 30.28 16.26 -32.37
CA LEU A 255 29.79 15.05 -33.06
C LEU A 255 28.33 14.70 -32.70
N MET A 256 27.97 14.62 -31.40
CA MET A 256 26.61 14.33 -30.92
C MET A 256 25.54 15.24 -31.54
N THR A 257 25.80 16.55 -31.71
CA THR A 257 24.87 17.50 -32.36
C THR A 257 24.48 17.13 -33.80
N THR A 258 25.17 16.21 -34.46
CA THR A 258 24.80 15.74 -35.80
C THR A 258 23.61 14.77 -35.78
N GLY A 259 23.31 14.17 -34.62
CA GLY A 259 22.34 13.09 -34.50
C GLY A 259 22.73 11.78 -35.20
N GLN A 260 24.00 11.66 -35.59
CA GLN A 260 24.56 10.54 -36.35
C GLN A 260 25.82 10.03 -35.63
N PRO A 261 25.70 9.16 -34.62
CA PRO A 261 26.85 8.64 -33.86
C PRO A 261 27.90 7.95 -34.75
N ASN A 262 27.49 7.28 -35.83
CA ASN A 262 28.36 6.55 -36.76
C ASN A 262 29.29 5.54 -36.06
N CYS A 263 28.84 4.92 -34.98
CA CYS A 263 29.62 3.92 -34.27
C CYS A 263 29.84 2.67 -35.15
N PRO A 264 31.04 2.05 -35.15
CA PRO A 264 31.35 0.96 -36.10
C PRO A 264 30.48 -0.29 -35.97
N GLU A 265 29.87 -0.52 -34.81
CA GLU A 265 29.00 -1.67 -34.53
C GLU A 265 27.51 -1.39 -34.73
N THR A 266 27.10 -0.13 -34.54
CA THR A 266 25.72 0.35 -34.68
C THR A 266 25.61 1.47 -35.73
N PRO A 267 26.05 1.23 -36.99
CA PRO A 267 26.03 2.27 -38.04
C PRO A 267 24.63 2.75 -38.42
N GLU A 268 23.58 2.04 -38.02
CA GLU A 268 22.17 2.41 -38.16
C GLU A 268 21.59 3.27 -37.01
N GLU A 269 22.33 3.51 -35.92
CA GLU A 269 21.84 4.38 -34.83
C GLU A 269 21.72 5.83 -35.27
N THR A 270 20.55 6.44 -35.02
CA THR A 270 20.26 7.85 -35.33
C THR A 270 19.41 8.47 -34.22
N PHE A 271 19.83 9.62 -33.70
CA PHE A 271 19.20 10.30 -32.56
C PHE A 271 18.90 11.75 -32.93
N GLU A 272 17.62 12.16 -33.04
CA GLU A 272 17.28 13.52 -33.46
C GLU A 272 17.84 14.57 -32.48
N ASP A 273 18.43 15.65 -32.99
CA ASP A 273 19.23 16.65 -32.21
C ASP A 273 20.37 16.08 -31.35
N GLY A 274 20.73 14.80 -31.48
CA GLY A 274 21.69 14.12 -30.61
C GLY A 274 21.13 13.70 -29.25
N ILE A 275 19.79 13.60 -29.12
CA ILE A 275 19.11 13.19 -27.89
C ILE A 275 18.14 12.03 -28.14
N THR A 276 17.79 11.29 -27.08
CA THR A 276 16.73 10.28 -27.11
C THR A 276 16.00 10.23 -25.77
N ASN A 277 14.73 9.82 -25.75
CA ASN A 277 14.17 9.28 -24.53
C ASN A 277 14.79 7.89 -24.27
N GLY A 278 15.08 7.53 -23.02
CA GLY A 278 15.74 6.27 -22.69
C GLY A 278 14.93 5.07 -23.15
N ALA A 279 13.70 4.96 -22.66
CA ALA A 279 12.77 3.90 -23.02
C ALA A 279 12.46 3.81 -24.54
N GLU A 280 12.52 4.93 -25.26
CA GLU A 280 12.36 4.97 -26.73
C GLU A 280 13.53 4.31 -27.46
N TRP A 281 14.75 4.43 -26.93
CA TRP A 281 15.95 3.76 -27.47
C TRP A 281 15.94 2.27 -27.07
N TYR A 282 15.86 1.96 -25.77
CA TYR A 282 15.55 0.63 -25.24
C TYR A 282 15.16 0.70 -23.75
N ASP A 283 14.44 -0.31 -23.26
CA ASP A 283 13.90 -0.36 -21.90
C ASP A 283 15.02 -0.62 -20.85
N VAL A 284 15.17 0.27 -19.86
CA VAL A 284 16.26 0.30 -18.87
C VAL A 284 15.71 0.39 -17.42
N PRO A 285 15.11 -0.70 -16.89
CA PRO A 285 14.62 -0.72 -15.51
C PRO A 285 15.77 -0.70 -14.50
N GLY A 286 15.59 0.06 -13.41
CA GLY A 286 16.53 0.18 -12.30
C GLY A 286 17.72 1.12 -12.56
N GLY A 287 17.54 2.08 -13.47
CA GLY A 287 18.54 3.11 -13.80
C GLY A 287 18.68 4.21 -12.73
N MET A 288 19.89 4.77 -12.59
CA MET A 288 20.16 5.85 -11.63
C MET A 288 19.46 7.16 -11.99
N GLN A 289 19.27 7.40 -13.28
CA GLN A 289 18.72 8.64 -13.84
C GLN A 289 17.30 8.90 -13.31
N ASP A 290 16.43 7.91 -13.46
CA ASP A 290 15.03 8.01 -13.07
C ASP A 290 14.87 8.00 -11.54
N TYR A 291 15.70 7.23 -10.82
CA TYR A 291 15.76 7.27 -9.36
C TYR A 291 15.99 8.68 -8.81
N ASN A 292 16.88 9.48 -9.44
CA ASN A 292 17.16 10.86 -9.03
C ASN A 292 15.93 11.78 -9.13
N TYR A 293 15.08 11.55 -10.13
CA TYR A 293 13.88 12.34 -10.42
C TYR A 293 12.67 11.88 -9.61
N LEU A 294 12.55 10.57 -9.33
CA LEU A 294 11.44 9.97 -8.59
C LEU A 294 11.60 10.08 -7.06
N HIS A 295 12.83 9.98 -6.56
CA HIS A 295 13.11 9.94 -5.11
C HIS A 295 13.98 11.10 -4.60
N GLY A 296 14.64 11.84 -5.50
CA GLY A 296 15.40 13.04 -5.17
C GLY A 296 14.65 14.33 -5.53
N ASN A 297 15.32 15.47 -5.36
CA ASN A 297 14.93 16.74 -5.97
C ASN A 297 15.50 16.91 -7.40
N CYS A 298 16.22 15.90 -7.92
CA CYS A 298 17.27 16.11 -8.91
C CYS A 298 16.83 15.69 -10.31
N LEU A 299 16.91 16.62 -11.26
CA LEU A 299 16.81 16.27 -12.66
C LEU A 299 18.16 15.70 -13.10
N GLU A 300 18.18 14.45 -13.57
CA GLU A 300 19.37 13.78 -14.10
C GLU A 300 19.20 13.43 -15.59
N VAL A 301 20.29 13.50 -16.34
CA VAL A 301 20.40 13.12 -17.76
C VAL A 301 21.57 12.16 -17.90
N THR A 302 21.44 11.12 -18.72
CA THR A 302 22.50 10.15 -18.99
C THR A 302 23.24 10.53 -20.28
N MET A 303 24.57 10.49 -20.28
CA MET A 303 25.41 11.02 -21.36
C MET A 303 26.39 9.96 -21.89
N GLU A 304 26.08 9.40 -23.06
CA GLU A 304 26.95 8.48 -23.79
C GLU A 304 28.00 9.29 -24.55
N LEU A 305 29.28 9.18 -24.18
CA LEU A 305 30.31 10.14 -24.60
C LEU A 305 31.13 9.74 -25.84
N SER A 306 31.18 8.44 -26.16
CA SER A 306 32.06 7.92 -27.21
C SER A 306 31.67 6.49 -27.60
N CYS A 307 31.73 6.18 -28.90
CA CYS A 307 31.48 4.84 -29.45
C CYS A 307 32.45 3.76 -28.95
N CYS A 308 33.61 4.15 -28.42
CA CYS A 308 34.60 3.23 -27.86
C CYS A 308 34.56 3.36 -26.33
N LYS A 309 34.26 2.28 -25.62
CA LYS A 309 34.17 2.28 -24.15
C LYS A 309 35.52 2.59 -23.50
N TYR A 310 36.57 1.85 -23.88
CA TYR A 310 37.93 2.03 -23.37
C TYR A 310 38.93 2.30 -24.51
N PRO A 311 38.95 3.52 -25.10
CA PRO A 311 39.89 3.84 -26.16
C PRO A 311 41.36 3.85 -25.66
N PRO A 312 42.35 3.76 -26.56
CA PRO A 312 43.74 3.98 -26.21
C PRO A 312 43.97 5.38 -25.63
N ALA A 313 44.86 5.51 -24.66
CA ALA A 313 45.11 6.76 -23.94
C ALA A 313 45.50 7.95 -24.85
N SER A 314 45.98 7.70 -26.07
CA SER A 314 46.24 8.74 -27.08
C SER A 314 45.01 9.55 -27.49
N GLU A 315 43.81 9.00 -27.37
CA GLU A 315 42.55 9.68 -27.74
C GLU A 315 42.05 10.63 -26.63
N LEU A 316 42.56 10.53 -25.40
CA LEU A 316 42.00 11.23 -24.23
C LEU A 316 41.98 12.76 -24.33
N GLN A 317 42.96 13.36 -25.02
CA GLN A 317 42.95 14.80 -25.33
C GLN A 317 41.78 15.16 -26.25
N LYS A 318 41.49 14.34 -27.26
CA LYS A 318 40.40 14.53 -28.21
C LYS A 318 39.04 14.34 -27.53
N GLU A 319 38.86 13.30 -26.73
CA GLU A 319 37.62 13.09 -25.97
C GLU A 319 37.36 14.23 -24.98
N TRP A 320 38.40 14.79 -24.36
CA TRP A 320 38.30 16.00 -23.54
C TRP A 320 37.88 17.24 -24.35
N ASP A 321 38.53 17.51 -25.48
CA ASP A 321 38.23 18.68 -26.33
C ASP A 321 36.83 18.61 -26.96
N LEU A 322 36.31 17.41 -27.23
CA LEU A 322 34.92 17.18 -27.67
C LEU A 322 33.89 17.48 -26.57
N ASN A 323 34.16 17.06 -25.33
CA ASN A 323 33.18 17.11 -24.24
C ASN A 323 33.27 18.37 -23.34
N ARG A 324 34.41 19.09 -23.32
CA ARG A 324 34.64 20.21 -22.39
C ARG A 324 33.55 21.28 -22.42
N GLU A 325 33.13 21.72 -23.60
CA GLU A 325 32.14 22.81 -23.72
C GLU A 325 30.77 22.37 -23.23
N SER A 326 30.31 21.19 -23.66
CA SER A 326 29.05 20.58 -23.20
C SER A 326 29.01 20.38 -21.68
N LEU A 327 30.11 19.91 -21.08
CA LEU A 327 30.21 19.74 -19.63
C LEU A 327 29.98 21.06 -18.87
N ILE A 328 30.49 22.19 -19.39
CA ILE A 328 30.32 23.51 -18.77
C ILE A 328 28.93 24.09 -19.09
N ALA A 329 28.51 24.06 -20.35
CA ALA A 329 27.23 24.58 -20.81
C ALA A 329 26.02 23.89 -20.15
N TYR A 330 26.15 22.61 -19.79
CA TYR A 330 25.15 21.87 -19.03
C TYR A 330 25.15 22.23 -17.54
N MET A 331 26.32 22.34 -16.89
CA MET A 331 26.41 22.81 -15.49
C MET A 331 25.75 24.18 -15.29
N GLU A 332 25.91 25.09 -16.25
CA GLU A 332 25.28 26.42 -16.21
C GLU A 332 23.74 26.38 -16.17
N LYS A 333 23.09 25.29 -16.61
CA LYS A 333 21.63 25.15 -16.60
C LYS A 333 21.04 24.89 -15.22
N VAL A 334 21.86 24.64 -14.19
CA VAL A 334 21.38 24.58 -12.79
C VAL A 334 20.86 25.94 -12.29
N HIS A 335 21.11 27.03 -13.02
CA HIS A 335 20.70 28.40 -12.68
C HIS A 335 19.45 28.92 -13.43
N ILE A 336 18.65 28.06 -14.07
CA ILE A 336 17.41 28.45 -14.78
C ILE A 336 16.13 28.22 -13.95
N GLY A 337 14.99 28.72 -14.42
CA GLY A 337 13.68 28.46 -13.80
C GLY A 337 13.31 29.44 -12.68
N VAL A 338 13.08 28.92 -11.47
CA VAL A 338 12.71 29.71 -10.27
C VAL A 338 13.56 29.24 -9.09
N ARG A 339 14.00 30.19 -8.24
CA ARG A 339 14.71 29.90 -6.98
C ARG A 339 14.22 30.79 -5.86
N GLY A 340 14.43 30.38 -4.62
CA GLY A 340 14.14 31.24 -3.46
C GLY A 340 14.22 30.51 -2.14
N TYR A 341 13.66 31.16 -1.12
CA TYR A 341 13.62 30.68 0.27
C TYR A 341 12.19 30.56 0.78
N VAL A 342 11.93 29.57 1.63
CA VAL A 342 10.70 29.48 2.43
C VAL A 342 11.00 29.77 3.90
N THR A 343 10.25 30.66 4.54
CA THR A 343 10.46 31.10 5.92
C THR A 343 9.17 31.17 6.74
N ASP A 344 9.27 30.95 8.05
CA ASP A 344 8.21 31.20 9.04
C ASP A 344 7.96 32.72 9.18
N GLY A 345 6.71 33.16 9.08
CA GLY A 345 6.31 34.57 9.26
C GLY A 345 6.39 35.08 10.71
N ASN A 346 6.29 34.21 11.72
CA ASN A 346 6.32 34.60 13.13
C ASN A 346 7.73 34.90 13.65
N ASN A 347 8.77 34.27 13.10
CA ASN A 347 10.15 34.38 13.61
C ASN A 347 11.24 34.51 12.53
N GLY A 348 10.89 34.43 11.24
CA GLY A 348 11.84 34.54 10.13
C GLY A 348 12.78 33.34 9.96
N SER A 349 12.58 32.23 10.67
CA SER A 349 13.39 31.02 10.51
C SER A 349 13.14 30.34 9.17
N ALA A 350 14.17 29.66 8.68
CA ALA A 350 14.10 28.96 7.39
C ALA A 350 13.45 27.59 7.53
N LEU A 351 12.60 27.21 6.57
CA LEU A 351 11.78 26.00 6.65
C LEU A 351 12.29 24.92 5.70
N PRO A 352 12.96 23.86 6.20
CA PRO A 352 13.35 22.71 5.40
C PRO A 352 12.14 21.81 5.05
N ASP A 353 12.33 20.94 4.07
CA ASP A 353 11.37 19.88 3.68
C ASP A 353 9.98 20.38 3.25
N VAL A 354 9.87 21.65 2.86
CA VAL A 354 8.65 22.26 2.32
C VAL A 354 8.45 21.87 0.86
N SER A 355 7.27 21.35 0.53
CA SER A 355 6.92 20.99 -0.85
C SER A 355 6.68 22.23 -1.70
N ILE A 356 7.43 22.34 -2.79
CA ILE A 356 7.27 23.30 -3.88
C ILE A 356 6.50 22.61 -5.01
N ILE A 357 5.34 23.15 -5.34
CA ILE A 357 4.36 22.58 -6.29
C ILE A 357 4.17 23.54 -7.45
N VAL A 358 4.25 23.05 -8.69
CA VAL A 358 4.03 23.84 -9.91
C VAL A 358 2.74 23.37 -10.59
N ALA A 359 1.74 24.25 -10.70
CA ALA A 359 0.45 23.87 -11.27
C ALA A 359 0.60 23.42 -12.74
N GLY A 360 0.11 22.22 -13.04
CA GLY A 360 0.19 21.59 -14.35
C GLY A 360 1.42 20.69 -14.58
N ILE A 361 2.36 20.61 -13.63
CA ILE A 361 3.48 19.66 -13.67
C ILE A 361 3.38 18.70 -12.49
N ASN A 362 3.20 17.41 -12.76
CA ASN A 362 3.03 16.38 -11.71
C ASN A 362 4.39 15.88 -11.18
N HIS A 363 5.21 16.79 -10.66
CA HIS A 363 6.47 16.50 -9.97
C HIS A 363 6.77 17.64 -9.00
N ASN A 364 6.79 17.32 -7.71
CA ASN A 364 7.01 18.26 -6.61
C ASN A 364 8.39 18.04 -6.00
N LEU A 365 9.08 19.12 -5.60
CA LEU A 365 10.38 19.04 -4.92
C LEU A 365 10.34 19.68 -3.54
N THR A 366 11.35 19.44 -2.71
CA THR A 366 11.39 19.92 -1.32
C THR A 366 12.47 20.98 -1.08
N THR A 367 12.28 21.89 -0.10
CA THR A 367 13.35 22.82 0.32
C THR A 367 14.54 22.08 0.97
N GLY A 368 15.72 22.68 0.83
CA GLY A 368 16.94 22.30 1.53
C GLY A 368 16.94 22.72 3.00
N ARG A 369 18.01 22.34 3.72
CA ARG A 369 18.20 22.60 5.17
C ARG A 369 18.13 24.08 5.60
N TYR A 370 18.22 25.01 4.64
CA TYR A 370 18.16 26.46 4.86
C TYR A 370 16.90 27.07 4.24
N GLY A 371 15.86 26.27 4.01
CA GLY A 371 14.63 26.69 3.34
C GLY A 371 14.81 27.07 1.87
N ASP A 372 16.00 26.91 1.30
CA ASP A 372 16.30 27.24 -0.08
C ASP A 372 15.78 26.16 -1.05
N TYR A 373 15.27 26.60 -2.20
CA TYR A 373 14.82 25.71 -3.27
C TYR A 373 15.20 26.27 -4.65
N TYR A 374 15.31 25.34 -5.60
CA TYR A 374 15.64 25.62 -6.99
C TYR A 374 14.74 24.71 -7.83
N ARG A 375 13.80 25.30 -8.56
CA ARG A 375 12.88 24.62 -9.46
C ARG A 375 13.20 25.02 -10.89
N LEU A 376 13.93 24.14 -11.58
CA LEU A 376 14.21 24.32 -13.00
C LEU A 376 12.88 24.30 -13.78
N LEU A 377 12.72 25.25 -14.70
CA LEU A 377 11.56 25.43 -15.56
C LEU A 377 12.00 26.08 -16.87
N LEU A 378 11.25 25.85 -17.94
CA LEU A 378 11.40 26.56 -19.21
C LEU A 378 10.77 27.96 -19.13
N PRO A 379 11.06 28.87 -20.09
CA PRO A 379 10.40 30.17 -20.15
C PRO A 379 8.88 30.04 -20.30
N GLY A 380 8.12 30.72 -19.43
CA GLY A 380 6.67 30.53 -19.33
C GLY A 380 6.03 31.26 -18.15
N GLN A 381 4.74 31.03 -17.94
CA GLN A 381 4.00 31.55 -16.77
C GLN A 381 3.50 30.38 -15.92
N TYR A 382 3.78 30.44 -14.63
CA TYR A 382 3.53 29.35 -13.70
C TYR A 382 2.78 29.82 -12.46
N ASN A 383 1.93 28.97 -11.92
CA ASN A 383 1.36 29.16 -10.58
C ASN A 383 2.12 28.23 -9.64
N ILE A 384 2.80 28.80 -8.64
CA ILE A 384 3.69 28.07 -7.74
C ILE A 384 3.14 28.15 -6.32
N SER A 385 2.92 26.98 -5.71
CA SER A 385 2.45 26.85 -4.35
C SER A 385 3.54 26.27 -3.45
N VAL A 386 3.59 26.74 -2.21
CA VAL A 386 4.35 26.07 -1.14
C VAL A 386 3.40 25.48 -0.11
N VAL A 387 3.73 24.26 0.35
CA VAL A 387 2.95 23.51 1.35
C VAL A 387 3.92 22.97 2.41
N ALA A 388 3.86 23.56 3.60
CA ALA A 388 4.67 23.16 4.76
C ALA A 388 3.76 22.65 5.90
N PRO A 389 4.05 21.50 6.53
CA PRO A 389 3.28 21.02 7.67
C PRO A 389 3.23 22.05 8.81
N GLY A 390 2.04 22.30 9.35
CA GLY A 390 1.81 23.32 10.39
C GLY A 390 1.67 24.77 9.90
N TYR A 391 1.87 25.04 8.61
CA TYR A 391 1.76 26.39 8.01
C TYR A 391 0.57 26.51 7.05
N THR A 392 0.15 27.75 6.84
CA THR A 392 -0.78 28.14 5.78
C THR A 392 -0.12 27.95 4.40
N SER A 393 -0.75 27.18 3.52
CA SER A 393 -0.28 27.00 2.15
C SER A 393 -0.41 28.32 1.36
N LYS A 394 0.59 28.62 0.54
CA LYS A 394 0.69 29.92 -0.14
C LYS A 394 0.98 29.74 -1.62
N THR A 395 0.09 30.26 -2.47
CA THR A 395 0.23 30.23 -3.93
C THR A 395 0.56 31.62 -4.46
N VAL A 396 1.55 31.71 -5.34
CA VAL A 396 1.82 32.88 -6.17
C VAL A 396 1.47 32.55 -7.61
N TYR A 397 0.61 33.38 -8.21
CA TYR A 397 0.06 33.17 -9.55
C TYR A 397 0.83 33.97 -10.60
N ASN A 398 0.89 33.46 -11.83
CA ASN A 398 1.51 34.10 -13.01
C ASN A 398 3.00 34.47 -12.81
N VAL A 399 3.75 33.63 -12.08
CA VAL A 399 5.21 33.72 -11.94
C VAL A 399 5.84 33.65 -13.34
N GLN A 400 6.52 34.72 -13.75
CA GLN A 400 7.19 34.78 -15.04
C GLN A 400 8.56 34.10 -14.93
N VAL A 401 8.78 33.07 -15.75
CA VAL A 401 10.11 32.50 -16.00
C VAL A 401 10.58 33.01 -17.37
N THR A 402 11.74 33.65 -17.40
CA THR A 402 12.41 34.08 -18.63
C THR A 402 13.56 33.15 -18.98
N GLU A 403 14.06 33.26 -20.21
CA GLU A 403 15.31 32.60 -20.58
C GLU A 403 16.50 33.19 -19.78
N GLY A 404 17.48 32.35 -19.44
CA GLY A 404 18.65 32.74 -18.66
C GLY A 404 18.49 32.46 -17.16
N ARG A 405 18.79 33.46 -16.32
CA ARG A 405 18.84 33.33 -14.85
C ARG A 405 17.45 33.09 -14.25
N ALA A 406 17.39 32.21 -13.26
CA ALA A 406 16.18 31.88 -12.52
C ALA A 406 15.53 33.11 -11.87
N ALA A 407 14.20 33.17 -11.92
CA ALA A 407 13.42 34.19 -11.22
C ALA A 407 13.49 33.96 -9.70
N GLU A 408 13.60 35.04 -8.92
CA GLU A 408 13.65 34.95 -7.46
C GLU A 408 12.24 35.05 -6.86
N LEU A 409 11.85 34.05 -6.07
CA LEU A 409 10.52 33.93 -5.47
C LEU A 409 10.63 33.39 -4.04
N ASN A 410 10.59 34.30 -3.06
CA ASN A 410 10.62 33.92 -1.64
C ASN A 410 9.20 33.79 -1.09
N PHE A 411 8.97 32.77 -0.25
CA PHE A 411 7.69 32.51 0.40
C PHE A 411 7.83 32.63 1.93
N THR A 412 7.30 33.70 2.50
CA THR A 412 6.99 33.74 3.94
C THR A 412 5.60 33.13 4.17
N VAL A 413 5.51 32.13 5.05
CA VAL A 413 4.26 31.41 5.37
C VAL A 413 3.95 31.52 6.86
N GLU A 414 2.68 31.70 7.19
CA GLU A 414 2.25 31.88 8.58
C GLU A 414 1.85 30.53 9.20
N PRO A 415 2.30 30.19 10.42
CA PRO A 415 1.78 29.04 11.17
C PRO A 415 0.25 29.08 11.30
N VAL A 416 -0.39 27.92 11.20
CA VAL A 416 -1.85 27.81 11.33
C VAL A 416 -2.24 28.12 12.78
N ALA A 417 -2.89 29.26 12.99
CA ALA A 417 -3.29 29.72 14.31
C ALA A 417 -4.28 28.74 14.97
N GLY A 418 -3.86 28.14 16.09
CA GLY A 418 -4.73 27.31 16.91
C GLY A 418 -5.84 28.11 17.60
N PRO A 419 -6.90 27.46 18.12
CA PRO A 419 -8.03 28.15 18.74
C PRO A 419 -7.60 29.03 19.94
N LEU A 420 -7.84 30.33 19.83
CA LEU A 420 -7.72 31.25 20.96
C LEU A 420 -8.74 30.87 22.05
N ALA A 421 -8.27 30.67 23.28
CA ALA A 421 -9.11 30.37 24.43
C ALA A 421 -9.94 31.59 24.85
N SER A 422 -11.09 31.81 24.19
CA SER A 422 -12.01 32.90 24.47
C SER A 422 -12.82 32.66 25.75
N GLY A 423 -12.25 33.01 26.92
CA GLY A 423 -12.86 32.69 28.22
C GLY A 423 -12.48 33.59 29.41
N GLY A 424 -11.90 34.78 29.19
CA GLY A 424 -11.52 35.69 30.28
C GLY A 424 -11.69 37.17 29.89
N VAL A 425 -12.50 37.90 30.65
CA VAL A 425 -12.77 39.34 30.40
C VAL A 425 -11.61 40.18 30.94
N PRO A 426 -11.00 41.08 30.14
CA PRO A 426 -9.97 41.99 30.63
C PRO A 426 -10.59 43.12 31.48
N VAL A 427 -10.14 43.24 32.73
CA VAL A 427 -10.40 44.41 33.58
C VAL A 427 -9.13 45.24 33.67
N THR A 428 -9.20 46.49 33.24
CA THR A 428 -8.07 47.42 33.13
C THR A 428 -7.73 48.13 34.43
N VAL A 429 -6.43 48.15 34.81
CA VAL A 429 -5.79 49.30 35.49
C VAL A 429 -4.33 49.39 34.98
N GLU A 430 -3.83 50.60 34.74
CA GLU A 430 -2.45 50.88 34.29
C GLU A 430 -1.49 51.18 35.48
N ILE A 431 -0.35 51.83 35.18
CA ILE A 431 0.69 52.36 36.10
C ILE A 431 1.69 51.29 36.59
N GLY A 432 3.01 51.52 36.62
CA GLY A 432 3.78 52.66 36.09
C GLY A 432 5.05 53.00 36.90
N ALA A 433 6.22 52.51 36.43
CA ALA A 433 7.59 52.96 36.72
C ALA A 433 8.13 53.10 38.18
N SER A 434 9.28 52.43 38.43
CA SER A 434 10.29 52.74 39.49
C SER A 434 9.90 52.46 40.97
N THR A 435 10.79 52.30 41.97
CA THR A 435 12.27 52.40 42.05
C THR A 435 12.89 51.51 43.16
N GLN A 436 14.03 50.88 42.89
CA GLN A 436 15.21 50.58 43.77
C GLN A 436 15.13 50.21 45.29
N THR A 437 15.55 48.96 45.60
CA THR A 437 16.60 48.54 46.62
C THR A 437 16.41 48.77 48.14
N PRO A 438 17.29 48.23 49.03
CA PRO A 438 18.13 47.00 49.04
C PRO A 438 17.68 46.02 50.20
N VAL A 439 18.27 44.88 50.59
CA VAL A 439 19.66 44.44 50.96
C VAL A 439 19.66 42.89 50.89
N GLY A 440 20.65 42.18 50.30
CA GLY A 440 21.88 41.63 50.95
C GLY A 440 21.61 40.37 51.81
N THR A 441 22.32 39.24 51.73
CA THR A 441 23.73 39.02 51.33
C THR A 441 24.03 37.75 50.49
N THR A 442 25.12 37.85 49.73
CA THR A 442 25.88 36.90 48.87
C THR A 442 26.53 35.67 49.55
N PRO A 443 27.23 34.75 48.85
CA PRO A 443 26.97 34.06 47.55
C PRO A 443 27.36 32.54 47.57
N HIS A 444 27.35 31.83 46.43
CA HIS A 444 28.45 30.97 45.89
C HIS A 444 27.98 30.03 44.74
N THR A 445 28.91 29.44 43.99
CA THR A 445 28.71 28.52 42.83
C THR A 445 29.98 27.62 42.64
N PRO A 446 30.02 26.60 41.73
CA PRO A 446 30.55 25.25 42.05
C PRO A 446 31.96 24.96 41.44
N PRO A 447 32.51 23.71 41.46
CA PRO A 447 32.09 22.56 40.60
C PRO A 447 32.20 21.14 41.26
N SER A 448 32.01 20.07 40.46
CA SER A 448 32.04 18.60 40.80
C SER A 448 33.42 17.94 40.50
N PRO A 449 33.67 16.60 40.62
CA PRO A 449 32.96 15.42 41.23
C PRO A 449 33.90 14.73 42.30
N PRO A 450 34.25 13.39 42.40
CA PRO A 450 33.67 12.07 42.01
C PRO A 450 33.78 10.88 43.06
N SER A 451 33.43 9.65 42.61
CA SER A 451 34.03 8.30 42.89
C SER A 451 33.87 7.49 44.22
N THR A 452 33.24 6.30 44.07
CA THR A 452 33.61 4.90 44.53
C THR A 452 33.43 4.31 45.96
N GLU A 453 32.74 3.15 46.00
CA GLU A 453 32.99 1.85 46.70
C GLU A 453 32.50 1.45 48.14
N ASN A 454 31.69 0.36 48.16
CA ASN A 454 31.76 -0.94 48.90
C ASN A 454 31.60 -1.14 50.44
N GLY A 455 30.93 -2.26 50.82
CA GLY A 455 30.86 -2.92 52.16
C GLY A 455 29.48 -2.86 52.86
N VAL A 456 28.58 -3.86 52.93
CA VAL A 456 28.57 -5.33 53.21
C VAL A 456 28.58 -5.71 54.72
N VAL A 457 27.75 -6.72 55.09
CA VAL A 457 27.66 -7.54 56.35
C VAL A 457 26.41 -7.34 57.25
N THR A 458 25.82 -8.48 57.69
CA THR A 458 24.64 -8.70 58.58
C THR A 458 25.09 -9.44 59.88
N PRO A 459 24.28 -10.14 60.74
CA PRO A 459 22.82 -10.23 60.94
C PRO A 459 22.30 -10.22 62.42
N GLY A 460 20.97 -10.13 62.60
CA GLY A 460 20.19 -10.99 63.54
C GLY A 460 19.84 -10.52 64.97
N GLY A 461 18.69 -10.99 65.49
CA GLY A 461 18.31 -10.96 66.92
C GLY A 461 16.84 -10.58 67.23
N ASN A 462 16.08 -11.43 67.92
CA ASN A 462 14.68 -11.18 68.34
C ASN A 462 14.59 -10.74 69.83
N GLY A 463 13.55 -9.97 70.19
CA GLY A 463 13.19 -9.69 71.61
C GLY A 463 11.89 -8.88 71.79
N SER A 464 10.91 -9.43 72.52
CA SER A 464 9.61 -8.85 72.89
C SER A 464 9.73 -7.54 73.71
N ASP A 465 8.78 -6.59 73.74
CA ASP A 465 7.38 -6.74 74.22
C ASP A 465 6.43 -5.56 73.86
N SER A 466 5.13 -5.75 74.11
CA SER A 466 4.01 -4.79 73.96
C SER A 466 3.73 -3.99 75.28
N PRO A 467 2.95 -2.87 75.32
CA PRO A 467 1.88 -2.46 74.38
C PRO A 467 1.82 -0.97 73.96
N SER A 468 0.82 -0.66 73.13
CA SER A 468 0.54 0.62 72.43
C SER A 468 0.11 1.80 73.33
N PRO A 469 0.18 3.07 72.84
CA PRO A 469 -0.86 3.55 71.89
C PRO A 469 -0.34 4.25 70.61
N SER A 470 -1.25 4.33 69.64
CA SER A 470 -1.16 4.78 68.24
C SER A 470 -0.22 5.94 67.86
N PRO A 471 0.54 5.77 66.77
CA PRO A 471 0.94 6.84 65.86
C PRO A 471 0.42 6.67 64.42
N ALA A 472 0.67 7.70 63.61
CA ALA A 472 0.50 7.89 62.16
C ALA A 472 0.16 6.68 61.24
N THR A 473 -0.73 6.95 60.28
CA THR A 473 -1.01 6.11 59.11
C THR A 473 0.25 5.84 58.28
N SER A 474 0.70 4.59 58.25
CA SER A 474 1.64 4.08 57.26
C SER A 474 0.96 3.95 55.89
N GLY A 475 1.72 4.12 54.80
CA GLY A 475 1.28 3.69 53.47
C GLY A 475 1.12 2.16 53.40
N PRO A 476 0.44 1.63 52.36
CA PRO A 476 0.25 0.19 52.21
C PRO A 476 1.58 -0.54 51.97
N GLU A 477 1.80 -1.64 52.70
CA GLU A 477 2.86 -2.60 52.40
C GLU A 477 2.57 -3.29 51.06
N VAL A 478 3.41 -3.06 50.05
CA VAL A 478 3.33 -3.78 48.78
C VAL A 478 3.78 -5.22 49.01
N ARG A 479 2.82 -6.16 48.98
CA ARG A 479 3.12 -7.59 48.98
C ARG A 479 3.70 -8.00 47.63
N PRO A 480 4.69 -8.91 47.58
CA PRO A 480 5.20 -9.42 46.30
C PRO A 480 4.09 -10.19 45.55
N PRO A 481 4.00 -10.06 44.21
CA PRO A 481 2.94 -10.68 43.44
C PRO A 481 3.02 -12.21 43.46
N LEU A 482 1.85 -12.83 43.61
CA LEU A 482 1.66 -14.27 43.64
C LEU A 482 2.07 -14.90 42.31
N GLN A 483 3.08 -15.74 42.32
CA GLN A 483 3.49 -16.50 41.14
C GLN A 483 2.52 -17.67 40.86
N PRO A 484 2.43 -18.12 39.59
CA PRO A 484 1.73 -19.34 39.21
C PRO A 484 2.25 -20.57 39.98
N GLN A 485 1.43 -21.61 40.07
CA GLN A 485 1.76 -22.83 40.84
C GLN A 485 1.63 -24.11 40.01
N ASP A 486 0.78 -24.15 38.97
CA ASP A 486 0.58 -25.36 38.15
C ASP A 486 1.60 -25.45 36.99
N PHE A 487 2.89 -25.56 37.33
CA PHE A 487 3.98 -25.70 36.36
C PHE A 487 4.11 -27.16 35.87
N ARG A 488 3.30 -27.50 34.88
CA ARG A 488 3.31 -28.79 34.17
C ARG A 488 2.77 -28.61 32.75
N HIS A 489 2.91 -29.65 31.94
CA HIS A 489 2.23 -29.74 30.64
C HIS A 489 0.75 -30.07 30.82
N HIS A 490 -0.14 -29.34 30.15
CA HIS A 490 -1.58 -29.52 30.21
C HIS A 490 -2.10 -30.16 28.93
N ASN A 491 -2.57 -31.42 28.99
CA ASN A 491 -3.38 -32.00 27.91
C ASN A 491 -4.70 -31.22 27.74
N TYR A 492 -5.40 -31.40 26.62
CA TYR A 492 -6.60 -30.63 26.30
C TYR A 492 -7.68 -30.71 27.40
N ALA A 493 -7.87 -31.88 28.04
CA ALA A 493 -8.85 -32.03 29.11
C ALA A 493 -8.42 -31.31 30.40
N ASP A 494 -7.14 -31.36 30.75
CA ASP A 494 -6.56 -30.61 31.86
C ASP A 494 -6.60 -29.09 31.61
N MET A 495 -6.33 -28.66 30.37
CA MET A 495 -6.41 -27.27 29.92
C MET A 495 -7.84 -26.76 29.98
N GLU A 496 -8.81 -27.52 29.48
CA GLU A 496 -10.24 -27.20 29.59
C GLU A 496 -10.66 -27.07 31.06
N LEU A 497 -10.24 -28.00 31.92
CA LEU A 497 -10.53 -27.95 33.35
C LEU A 497 -9.89 -26.72 34.03
N PHE A 498 -8.63 -26.41 33.71
CA PHE A 498 -7.92 -25.23 34.20
C PHE A 498 -8.62 -23.93 33.80
N LEU A 499 -9.03 -23.81 32.53
CA LEU A 499 -9.70 -22.62 32.00
C LEU A 499 -11.10 -22.47 32.61
N ARG A 500 -11.91 -23.53 32.61
CA ARG A 500 -13.23 -23.52 33.26
C ARG A 500 -13.13 -23.15 34.73
N ARG A 501 -12.12 -23.69 35.44
CA ARG A 501 -11.83 -23.36 36.84
C ARG A 501 -11.59 -21.86 37.01
N HIS A 502 -10.64 -21.25 36.30
CA HIS A 502 -10.34 -19.83 36.48
C HIS A 502 -11.50 -18.91 36.11
N SER A 503 -12.28 -19.19 35.06
CA SER A 503 -13.50 -18.40 34.77
C SER A 503 -14.59 -18.59 35.85
N SER A 504 -14.64 -19.74 36.52
CA SER A 504 -15.58 -19.98 37.64
C SER A 504 -15.13 -19.44 38.99
N GLU A 505 -13.81 -19.34 39.25
CA GLU A 505 -13.23 -18.76 40.47
C GLU A 505 -13.16 -17.22 40.39
N PHE A 506 -12.97 -16.65 39.19
CA PHE A 506 -12.81 -15.21 38.95
C PHE A 506 -13.86 -14.61 37.97
N PRO A 507 -15.16 -14.93 38.08
CA PRO A 507 -16.17 -14.58 37.06
C PRO A 507 -16.43 -13.08 36.91
N ALA A 508 -15.98 -12.26 37.86
CA ALA A 508 -16.02 -10.81 37.76
C ALA A 508 -15.01 -10.23 36.77
N ILE A 509 -13.94 -10.98 36.43
CA ILE A 509 -12.86 -10.52 35.54
C ILE A 509 -12.47 -11.52 34.44
N ALA A 510 -12.94 -12.77 34.49
CA ALA A 510 -12.49 -13.84 33.59
C ALA A 510 -13.67 -14.55 32.92
N HIS A 511 -13.80 -14.41 31.60
CA HIS A 511 -14.84 -15.03 30.79
C HIS A 511 -14.25 -16.02 29.78
N LEU A 512 -14.52 -17.31 29.97
CA LEU A 512 -14.16 -18.36 29.02
C LEU A 512 -15.18 -18.45 27.87
N SER A 513 -14.68 -18.36 26.64
CA SER A 513 -15.45 -18.53 25.40
C SER A 513 -14.76 -19.55 24.47
N SER A 514 -15.46 -20.02 23.44
CA SER A 514 -14.89 -20.81 22.34
C SER A 514 -15.21 -20.10 21.03
N ILE A 515 -14.22 -19.97 20.14
CA ILE A 515 -14.39 -19.29 18.84
C ILE A 515 -14.72 -20.24 17.68
N GLY A 516 -14.71 -21.55 17.94
CA GLY A 516 -14.84 -22.59 16.93
C GLY A 516 -14.29 -23.92 17.44
N ARG A 517 -14.10 -24.88 16.54
CA ARG A 517 -13.55 -26.20 16.87
C ARG A 517 -12.43 -26.62 15.93
N SER A 518 -11.53 -27.44 16.43
CA SER A 518 -10.53 -28.14 15.63
C SER A 518 -11.13 -29.25 14.78
N VAL A 519 -10.31 -29.86 13.91
CA VAL A 519 -10.69 -31.02 13.07
C VAL A 519 -11.24 -32.19 13.90
N GLU A 520 -10.65 -32.50 15.06
CA GLU A 520 -11.11 -33.55 15.98
C GLU A 520 -12.23 -33.08 16.93
N GLY A 521 -12.75 -31.87 16.72
CA GLY A 521 -13.92 -31.33 17.43
C GLY A 521 -13.62 -30.73 18.80
N ARG A 522 -12.35 -30.46 19.14
CA ARG A 522 -11.94 -29.81 20.39
C ARG A 522 -12.26 -28.32 20.32
N GLU A 523 -12.69 -27.73 21.44
CA GLU A 523 -13.07 -26.31 21.49
C GLU A 523 -11.82 -25.40 21.40
N LEU A 524 -11.89 -24.37 20.57
CA LEU A 524 -10.82 -23.37 20.43
C LEU A 524 -11.03 -22.27 21.47
N TYR A 525 -10.61 -22.57 22.70
CA TYR A 525 -10.86 -21.72 23.86
C TYR A 525 -10.09 -20.39 23.84
N VAL A 526 -10.83 -19.34 24.19
CA VAL A 526 -10.30 -18.00 24.49
C VAL A 526 -10.77 -17.59 25.88
N MET A 527 -9.82 -17.30 26.77
CA MET A 527 -10.07 -16.63 28.05
C MET A 527 -9.99 -15.12 27.84
N VAL A 528 -11.08 -14.40 28.10
CA VAL A 528 -11.08 -12.93 28.12
C VAL A 528 -10.90 -12.46 29.56
N ILE A 529 -9.89 -11.60 29.78
CA ILE A 529 -9.58 -10.98 31.07
C ILE A 529 -9.66 -9.45 30.92
N SER A 530 -10.58 -8.83 31.65
CA SER A 530 -10.85 -7.39 31.77
C SER A 530 -11.70 -7.19 33.03
N ASP A 531 -11.86 -5.98 33.55
CA ASP A 531 -12.92 -5.70 34.54
C ASP A 531 -14.33 -5.68 33.92
N ASN A 532 -14.43 -5.70 32.57
CA ASN A 532 -15.65 -5.83 31.79
C ASN A 532 -15.56 -7.00 30.77
N PRO A 533 -15.32 -8.25 31.18
CA PRO A 533 -14.84 -9.31 30.29
C PRO A 533 -15.84 -9.75 29.20
N THR A 534 -17.14 -9.50 29.37
CA THR A 534 -18.19 -9.92 28.43
C THR A 534 -18.54 -8.90 27.34
N VAL A 535 -18.08 -7.65 27.41
CA VAL A 535 -18.41 -6.58 26.45
C VAL A 535 -17.19 -5.78 26.07
N HIS A 536 -17.17 -5.20 24.87
CA HIS A 536 -16.19 -4.18 24.51
C HIS A 536 -16.57 -2.84 25.18
N VAL A 537 -15.62 -2.17 25.84
CA VAL A 537 -15.80 -0.82 26.39
C VAL A 537 -15.18 0.21 25.44
N PRO A 538 -15.93 1.23 24.96
CA PRO A 538 -15.41 2.18 23.97
C PRO A 538 -14.18 2.92 24.47
N GLY A 539 -13.09 2.87 23.69
CA GLY A 539 -11.80 3.46 24.07
C GLY A 539 -10.98 2.65 25.08
N GLU A 540 -11.38 1.41 25.39
CA GLU A 540 -10.50 0.33 25.89
C GLU A 540 -9.82 -0.33 24.66
N PRO A 541 -8.56 -0.76 24.73
CA PRO A 541 -7.92 -1.54 23.68
C PRO A 541 -8.20 -3.03 23.85
N GLU A 542 -8.56 -3.68 22.75
CA GLU A 542 -8.60 -5.15 22.67
C GLU A 542 -7.19 -5.65 22.33
N PHE A 543 -6.62 -6.46 23.21
CA PHE A 543 -5.32 -7.11 23.06
C PHE A 543 -5.51 -8.63 22.96
N LYS A 544 -4.65 -9.36 22.22
CA LYS A 544 -4.66 -10.84 22.29
C LYS A 544 -3.29 -11.51 22.29
N TYR A 545 -3.15 -12.60 23.04
CA TYR A 545 -2.13 -13.61 22.81
C TYR A 545 -2.75 -14.88 22.22
N VAL A 546 -2.04 -15.49 21.26
CA VAL A 546 -2.33 -16.83 20.71
C VAL A 546 -1.09 -17.70 20.90
N ALA A 547 -1.24 -18.98 21.19
CA ALA A 547 -0.12 -19.92 21.27
C ALA A 547 -0.41 -21.27 20.63
N ASN A 548 0.66 -22.05 20.44
CA ASN A 548 0.56 -23.48 20.14
C ASN A 548 -0.30 -23.73 18.88
N MET A 549 -0.09 -22.88 17.86
CA MET A 549 -0.58 -23.07 16.48
C MET A 549 0.15 -24.23 15.80
N HIS A 550 1.42 -24.42 16.15
CA HIS A 550 2.09 -25.70 16.01
C HIS A 550 1.94 -26.49 17.31
N GLY A 551 1.29 -27.65 17.26
CA GLY A 551 0.92 -28.40 18.46
C GLY A 551 2.12 -28.91 19.29
N ASN A 552 3.27 -29.19 18.65
CA ASN A 552 4.51 -29.55 19.36
C ASN A 552 5.35 -28.35 19.86
N GLU A 553 4.91 -27.12 19.62
CA GLU A 553 5.55 -25.90 20.11
C GLU A 553 4.80 -25.43 21.36
N VAL A 554 5.19 -26.00 22.50
CA VAL A 554 4.37 -26.09 23.72
C VAL A 554 4.60 -24.94 24.69
N VAL A 555 5.78 -24.30 24.70
CA VAL A 555 6.14 -23.28 25.71
C VAL A 555 5.08 -22.16 25.78
N GLY A 556 4.58 -21.69 24.64
CA GLY A 556 3.55 -20.64 24.60
C GLY A 556 2.23 -21.05 25.28
N ARG A 557 1.81 -22.31 25.13
CA ARG A 557 0.58 -22.83 25.75
C ARG A 557 0.63 -22.69 27.26
N GLU A 558 1.68 -23.22 27.87
CA GLU A 558 1.85 -23.24 29.31
C GLU A 558 2.10 -21.83 29.86
N LEU A 559 2.87 -20.99 29.15
CA LEU A 559 3.03 -19.57 29.53
C LEU A 559 1.72 -18.78 29.52
N LEU A 560 0.79 -19.08 28.60
CA LEU A 560 -0.52 -18.43 28.57
C LEU A 560 -1.47 -18.93 29.66
N LEU A 561 -1.40 -20.21 30.04
CA LEU A 561 -2.08 -20.71 31.24
C LEU A 561 -1.51 -20.07 32.51
N ASN A 562 -0.18 -19.98 32.63
CA ASN A 562 0.49 -19.30 33.73
C ASN A 562 0.15 -17.79 33.78
N LEU A 563 0.00 -17.12 32.64
CA LEU A 563 -0.46 -15.72 32.58
C LEU A 563 -1.90 -15.57 33.07
N ILE A 564 -2.80 -16.50 32.74
CA ILE A 564 -4.19 -16.52 33.26
C ILE A 564 -4.18 -16.67 34.79
N GLU A 565 -3.42 -17.63 35.33
CA GLU A 565 -3.28 -17.80 36.79
C GLU A 565 -2.71 -16.54 37.46
N TYR A 566 -1.71 -15.91 36.85
CA TYR A 566 -1.07 -14.69 37.35
C TYR A 566 -2.01 -13.48 37.34
N LEU A 567 -2.66 -13.18 36.21
CA LEU A 567 -3.56 -12.02 36.09
C LEU A 567 -4.76 -12.18 37.04
N CYS A 568 -5.42 -13.33 37.05
CA CYS A 568 -6.59 -13.57 37.90
C CYS A 568 -6.26 -13.48 39.40
N ARG A 569 -5.13 -14.04 39.86
CA ARG A 569 -4.79 -14.06 41.30
C ARG A 569 -4.23 -12.75 41.83
N ASN A 570 -3.65 -11.91 40.98
CA ASN A 570 -3.02 -10.66 41.41
C ASN A 570 -3.93 -9.44 41.23
N TYR A 571 -5.00 -9.52 40.43
CA TYR A 571 -5.99 -8.44 40.29
C TYR A 571 -6.53 -7.96 41.65
N GLY A 572 -6.55 -6.63 41.84
CA GLY A 572 -6.95 -5.99 43.10
C GLY A 572 -5.89 -6.05 44.21
N SER A 573 -4.69 -6.59 43.95
CA SER A 573 -3.60 -6.68 44.94
C SER A 573 -2.23 -6.24 44.41
N ASP A 574 -1.90 -6.57 43.16
CA ASP A 574 -0.74 -6.03 42.46
C ASP A 574 -1.16 -4.81 41.60
N PRO A 575 -0.48 -3.65 41.70
CA PRO A 575 -0.85 -2.46 40.94
C PRO A 575 -0.70 -2.58 39.42
N GLU A 576 0.32 -3.29 38.90
CA GLU A 576 0.56 -3.43 37.45
C GLU A 576 -0.51 -4.33 36.83
N VAL A 577 -0.80 -5.47 37.45
CA VAL A 577 -1.88 -6.38 37.01
C VAL A 577 -3.25 -5.70 37.11
N THR A 578 -3.53 -4.99 38.20
CA THR A 578 -4.81 -4.29 38.36
C THR A 578 -4.98 -3.21 37.30
N GLN A 579 -3.94 -2.40 37.04
CA GLN A 579 -3.96 -1.39 35.99
C GLN A 579 -4.18 -2.03 34.60
N LEU A 580 -3.48 -3.11 34.27
CA LEU A 580 -3.63 -3.78 32.97
C LEU A 580 -5.06 -4.30 32.75
N VAL A 581 -5.63 -5.03 33.72
CA VAL A 581 -6.97 -5.64 33.60
C VAL A 581 -8.11 -4.60 33.64
N THR A 582 -7.93 -3.46 34.32
CA THR A 582 -8.92 -2.35 34.34
C THR A 582 -8.75 -1.38 33.14
N SER A 583 -7.74 -1.57 32.29
CA SER A 583 -7.50 -0.68 31.13
C SER A 583 -7.37 -1.39 29.79
N THR A 584 -7.43 -2.71 29.76
CA THR A 584 -7.14 -3.54 28.58
C THR A 584 -8.04 -4.76 28.58
N ARG A 585 -8.65 -5.04 27.43
CA ARG A 585 -9.41 -6.27 27.23
C ARG A 585 -8.50 -7.33 26.64
N ILE A 586 -7.98 -8.20 27.52
CA ILE A 586 -6.90 -9.14 27.23
C ILE A 586 -7.52 -10.50 26.86
N HIS A 587 -7.39 -10.92 25.62
CA HIS A 587 -7.81 -12.24 25.16
C HIS A 587 -6.63 -13.20 25.11
N ILE A 588 -6.82 -14.42 25.61
CA ILE A 588 -5.75 -15.42 25.71
C ILE A 588 -6.25 -16.74 25.12
N MET A 589 -5.65 -17.16 24.01
CA MET A 589 -5.83 -18.50 23.41
C MET A 589 -4.58 -19.35 23.68
N PRO A 590 -4.62 -20.29 24.66
CA PRO A 590 -3.46 -21.14 24.97
C PRO A 590 -3.12 -22.15 23.88
N SER A 591 -4.08 -22.51 23.01
CA SER A 591 -3.88 -23.52 21.97
C SER A 591 -4.79 -23.29 20.77
N MET A 592 -4.21 -22.82 19.67
CA MET A 592 -4.88 -22.80 18.36
C MET A 592 -4.92 -24.20 17.71
N ASN A 593 -3.94 -25.07 17.99
CA ASN A 593 -3.87 -26.44 17.47
C ASN A 593 -3.88 -27.49 18.60
N PRO A 594 -5.03 -27.66 19.30
CA PRO A 594 -5.18 -28.69 20.33
C PRO A 594 -5.13 -30.12 19.77
N ASP A 595 -5.19 -30.28 18.44
CA ASP A 595 -5.13 -31.56 17.74
C ASP A 595 -3.69 -32.07 17.63
N GLY A 596 -2.81 -31.26 17.05
CA GLY A 596 -1.38 -31.53 16.96
C GLY A 596 -0.72 -31.70 18.33
N TYR A 597 -1.20 -30.99 19.35
CA TYR A 597 -0.64 -31.09 20.71
C TYR A 597 -0.76 -32.50 21.30
N GLU A 598 -1.92 -33.17 21.20
CA GLU A 598 -2.13 -34.49 21.83
C GLU A 598 -1.33 -35.62 21.15
N VAL A 599 -0.80 -35.40 19.95
CA VAL A 599 0.11 -36.34 19.24
C VAL A 599 1.59 -35.95 19.34
N ALA A 600 1.90 -34.76 19.87
CA ALA A 600 3.26 -34.30 20.15
C ALA A 600 3.91 -35.08 21.32
N ARG A 601 5.21 -34.85 21.59
CA ARG A 601 5.97 -35.63 22.59
C ARG A 601 6.90 -34.78 23.45
N GLU A 602 6.76 -34.90 24.77
CA GLU A 602 7.65 -34.25 25.74
C GLU A 602 9.13 -34.61 25.47
N GLY A 603 9.98 -33.60 25.44
CA GLY A 603 11.40 -33.72 25.11
C GLY A 603 11.73 -33.58 23.63
N ASP A 604 10.76 -33.26 22.76
CA ASP A 604 11.04 -32.88 21.38
C ASP A 604 11.74 -31.52 21.30
N VAL A 605 12.82 -31.47 20.52
CA VAL A 605 13.68 -30.29 20.32
C VAL A 605 13.54 -29.75 18.90
N LYS A 606 13.30 -30.62 17.90
CA LYS A 606 13.47 -30.31 16.46
C LYS A 606 12.50 -31.04 15.53
N GLY A 607 11.56 -31.81 16.07
CA GLY A 607 10.64 -32.64 15.32
C GLY A 607 9.45 -31.87 14.72
N TYR A 608 8.69 -32.62 13.93
CA TYR A 608 7.46 -32.18 13.25
C TYR A 608 6.22 -32.95 13.72
N THR A 609 6.39 -33.95 14.59
CA THR A 609 5.30 -34.80 15.11
C THR A 609 4.38 -33.95 15.98
N GLY A 610 3.18 -33.64 15.47
CA GLY A 610 2.24 -32.74 16.12
C GLY A 610 2.41 -31.26 15.78
N ARG A 611 3.26 -30.89 14.80
CA ARG A 611 3.31 -29.51 14.30
C ARG A 611 2.00 -29.13 13.62
N ASN A 612 1.59 -29.91 12.62
CA ASN A 612 0.42 -29.65 11.78
C ASN A 612 -0.90 -29.96 12.53
N ASN A 613 -2.06 -29.58 11.97
CA ASN A 613 -3.36 -30.00 12.53
C ASN A 613 -3.69 -31.47 12.19
N SER A 614 -4.85 -32.00 12.61
CA SER A 614 -5.20 -33.41 12.36
C SER A 614 -5.34 -33.78 10.86
N ASN A 615 -5.71 -32.82 10.01
CA ASN A 615 -5.66 -32.97 8.54
C ASN A 615 -4.23 -32.92 7.96
N ASN A 616 -3.21 -32.77 8.81
CA ASN A 616 -1.80 -32.62 8.46
C ASN A 616 -1.47 -31.36 7.64
N PHE A 617 -2.25 -30.28 7.76
CA PHE A 617 -1.89 -28.96 7.23
C PHE A 617 -1.15 -28.11 8.26
N ASP A 618 -0.18 -27.31 7.81
CA ASP A 618 0.51 -26.34 8.66
C ASP A 618 -0.39 -25.09 8.79
N LEU A 619 -0.91 -24.84 10.00
CA LEU A 619 -1.84 -23.74 10.23
C LEU A 619 -1.19 -22.36 10.00
N ASN A 620 0.12 -22.23 10.22
CA ASN A 620 0.85 -21.01 9.90
C ASN A 620 1.29 -20.96 8.43
N ARG A 621 0.69 -21.76 7.53
CA ARG A 621 0.79 -21.63 6.06
C ARG A 621 -0.57 -21.54 5.37
N ASN A 622 -1.65 -21.53 6.16
CA ASN A 622 -3.01 -21.72 5.67
C ASN A 622 -3.82 -20.41 5.56
N PHE A 623 -3.28 -19.30 6.08
CA PHE A 623 -3.84 -17.96 5.94
C PHE A 623 -3.62 -17.42 4.51
N PRO A 624 -4.58 -16.67 3.92
CA PRO A 624 -4.37 -15.99 2.64
C PRO A 624 -3.26 -14.93 2.67
N ASP A 625 -2.18 -15.17 1.93
CA ASP A 625 -1.02 -14.27 1.86
C ASP A 625 -1.17 -13.12 0.83
N GLN A 626 -0.27 -12.12 0.89
CA GLN A 626 -0.16 -10.97 0.00
C GLN A 626 0.63 -11.22 -1.30
N PHE A 627 1.59 -12.14 -1.31
CA PHE A 627 2.45 -12.46 -2.45
C PHE A 627 2.13 -13.83 -3.04
N VAL A 628 1.94 -14.85 -2.19
CA VAL A 628 1.73 -16.25 -2.56
C VAL A 628 0.25 -16.59 -2.57
N THR A 629 -0.25 -17.08 -3.70
CA THR A 629 -1.62 -17.59 -3.78
C THR A 629 -1.71 -18.97 -3.10
N ILE A 630 -1.97 -18.99 -1.79
CA ILE A 630 -2.20 -20.22 -1.02
C ILE A 630 -3.44 -20.94 -1.59
N THR A 631 -3.24 -22.09 -2.24
CA THR A 631 -4.31 -22.91 -2.86
C THR A 631 -4.89 -23.97 -1.92
N GLU A 632 -4.32 -24.15 -0.73
CA GLU A 632 -4.74 -25.20 0.21
C GLU A 632 -6.16 -25.00 0.76
N PRO A 633 -6.88 -26.09 1.11
CA PRO A 633 -8.17 -25.96 1.80
C PRO A 633 -7.97 -25.26 3.14
N ARG A 634 -8.88 -24.31 3.45
CA ARG A 634 -8.81 -23.56 4.71
C ARG A 634 -9.26 -24.44 5.86
N GLN A 635 -8.42 -24.55 6.88
CA GLN A 635 -8.61 -25.43 8.04
C GLN A 635 -9.59 -24.81 9.04
N PRO A 636 -10.35 -25.62 9.80
CA PRO A 636 -11.37 -25.09 10.72
C PRO A 636 -10.75 -24.23 11.83
N GLU A 637 -9.53 -24.52 12.26
CA GLU A 637 -8.78 -23.69 13.19
C GLU A 637 -8.47 -22.30 12.61
N THR A 638 -7.96 -22.26 11.37
CA THR A 638 -7.67 -21.03 10.63
C THR A 638 -8.92 -20.21 10.34
N VAL A 639 -10.04 -20.85 9.97
CA VAL A 639 -11.34 -20.17 9.75
C VAL A 639 -11.89 -19.58 11.04
N ALA A 640 -11.87 -20.33 12.14
CA ALA A 640 -12.32 -19.84 13.45
C ALA A 640 -11.51 -18.60 13.88
N VAL A 641 -10.19 -18.64 13.75
CA VAL A 641 -9.32 -17.50 14.08
C VAL A 641 -9.56 -16.32 13.14
N MET A 642 -9.61 -16.51 11.82
CA MET A 642 -9.92 -15.40 10.88
C MET A 642 -11.27 -14.71 11.19
N ASN A 643 -12.28 -15.46 11.63
CA ASN A 643 -13.58 -14.90 12.01
C ASN A 643 -13.52 -14.16 13.35
N TRP A 644 -12.81 -14.69 14.35
CA TRP A 644 -12.58 -14.04 15.64
C TRP A 644 -11.79 -12.74 15.52
N LEU A 645 -10.74 -12.74 14.69
CA LEU A 645 -9.93 -11.56 14.36
C LEU A 645 -10.72 -10.41 13.73
N LYS A 646 -11.86 -10.72 13.10
CA LYS A 646 -12.75 -9.74 12.48
C LYS A 646 -13.96 -9.33 13.33
N SER A 647 -14.25 -10.05 14.41
CA SER A 647 -15.40 -9.74 15.30
C SER A 647 -15.03 -8.85 16.49
N ILE A 648 -13.74 -8.69 16.78
CA ILE A 648 -13.20 -7.86 17.87
C ILE A 648 -12.21 -6.83 17.28
N PRO A 649 -12.25 -5.54 17.68
CA PRO A 649 -11.33 -4.51 17.18
C PRO A 649 -9.93 -4.62 17.82
N PHE A 650 -9.24 -5.73 17.57
CA PHE A 650 -7.89 -5.98 18.10
C PHE A 650 -6.87 -4.94 17.62
N VAL A 651 -6.03 -4.49 18.55
CA VAL A 651 -5.04 -3.41 18.34
C VAL A 651 -3.62 -3.98 18.26
N LEU A 652 -3.23 -4.78 19.26
CA LEU A 652 -1.90 -5.39 19.37
C LEU A 652 -2.03 -6.88 19.73
N SER A 653 -1.11 -7.68 19.23
CA SER A 653 -1.06 -9.10 19.50
C SER A 653 0.33 -9.71 19.37
N ALA A 654 0.52 -10.89 19.95
CA ALA A 654 1.54 -11.81 19.48
C ALA A 654 1.00 -13.25 19.38
N ASN A 655 1.55 -14.00 18.42
CA ASN A 655 1.45 -15.44 18.38
C ASN A 655 2.74 -16.08 18.96
N LEU A 656 2.61 -17.17 19.72
CA LEU A 656 3.70 -17.75 20.52
C LEU A 656 4.13 -19.13 20.00
N HIS A 657 5.42 -19.24 19.71
CA HIS A 657 6.07 -20.35 18.99
C HIS A 657 7.30 -20.90 19.72
N GLY A 658 7.93 -21.93 19.15
CA GLY A 658 9.15 -22.53 19.68
C GLY A 658 9.96 -23.28 18.62
N GLY A 659 11.28 -23.25 18.79
CA GLY A 659 12.25 -23.73 17.80
C GLY A 659 13.49 -22.85 17.75
N THR A 660 13.32 -21.55 17.97
CA THR A 660 14.42 -20.57 18.16
C THR A 660 14.08 -19.60 19.32
N LEU A 661 14.79 -18.48 19.45
CA LEU A 661 14.64 -17.50 20.53
C LEU A 661 14.78 -16.07 20.00
N VAL A 662 13.68 -15.50 19.49
CA VAL A 662 13.63 -14.15 18.89
C VAL A 662 12.19 -13.61 18.91
N VAL A 663 12.00 -12.31 18.68
CA VAL A 663 10.72 -11.77 18.20
C VAL A 663 10.84 -11.46 16.71
N ASN A 664 10.11 -12.22 15.91
CA ASN A 664 9.88 -12.02 14.49
C ASN A 664 8.71 -11.03 14.32
N TYR A 665 8.71 -10.24 13.24
CA TYR A 665 7.70 -9.20 12.99
C TYR A 665 7.56 -8.93 11.48
N PRO A 666 6.44 -8.32 11.03
CA PRO A 666 6.12 -8.22 9.61
C PRO A 666 7.16 -7.48 8.74
N TYR A 667 7.36 -7.90 7.48
CA TYR A 667 6.69 -9.04 6.84
C TYR A 667 7.44 -10.37 7.05
N ASP A 668 6.68 -11.45 7.23
CA ASP A 668 7.18 -12.83 7.31
C ASP A 668 7.87 -13.27 6.01
N ASP A 669 7.49 -12.66 4.88
CA ASP A 669 7.90 -13.05 3.54
C ASP A 669 7.99 -11.89 2.54
N ASP A 670 8.32 -12.23 1.30
CA ASP A 670 8.53 -11.28 0.21
C ASP A 670 8.03 -11.85 -1.13
N LYS A 671 7.83 -10.97 -2.13
CA LYS A 671 7.35 -11.34 -3.46
C LYS A 671 8.25 -12.32 -4.24
N ALA A 672 9.51 -12.48 -3.87
CA ALA A 672 10.43 -13.48 -4.43
C ALA A 672 10.48 -14.81 -3.65
N GLY A 673 9.89 -14.90 -2.46
CA GLY A 673 9.91 -16.11 -1.61
C GLY A 673 11.32 -16.45 -1.11
N ILE A 674 12.10 -15.45 -0.71
CA ILE A 674 13.48 -15.62 -0.24
C ILE A 674 13.71 -14.95 1.11
N SER A 675 14.57 -15.54 1.95
CA SER A 675 14.87 -15.01 3.29
C SER A 675 15.74 -13.74 3.24
N LYS A 676 15.12 -12.61 2.94
CA LYS A 676 15.65 -11.24 3.08
C LYS A 676 14.72 -10.41 3.96
N TYR A 677 15.13 -9.18 4.30
CA TYR A 677 14.32 -8.26 5.09
C TYR A 677 13.21 -7.65 4.22
N SER A 678 11.96 -7.92 4.58
CA SER A 678 10.76 -7.44 3.88
C SER A 678 10.06 -6.37 4.73
N ARG A 679 10.11 -5.11 4.29
CA ARG A 679 9.73 -3.96 5.13
C ARG A 679 8.24 -3.61 5.00
N CYS A 680 7.50 -3.71 6.10
CA CYS A 680 6.13 -3.21 6.19
C CYS A 680 6.06 -1.69 6.45
N PRO A 681 4.94 -1.00 6.14
CA PRO A 681 4.78 0.43 6.35
C PRO A 681 4.99 0.90 7.80
N ASP A 682 4.57 0.11 8.80
CA ASP A 682 4.76 0.42 10.23
C ASP A 682 6.01 -0.25 10.85
N ASP A 683 7.04 -0.59 10.06
CA ASP A 683 8.28 -1.25 10.51
C ASP A 683 8.89 -0.64 11.80
N GLU A 684 8.90 0.68 11.95
CA GLU A 684 9.43 1.34 13.15
C GLU A 684 8.61 1.01 14.41
N VAL A 685 7.29 0.86 14.28
CA VAL A 685 6.38 0.44 15.36
C VAL A 685 6.62 -1.03 15.70
N PHE A 686 6.74 -1.89 14.68
CA PHE A 686 7.02 -3.31 14.88
C PHE A 686 8.37 -3.56 15.54
N GLN A 687 9.41 -2.83 15.13
CA GLN A 687 10.69 -2.83 15.81
C GLN A 687 10.59 -2.35 17.26
N GLN A 688 9.76 -1.35 17.57
CA GLN A 688 9.57 -0.88 18.95
C GLN A 688 8.91 -1.94 19.83
N VAL A 689 7.80 -2.55 19.39
CA VAL A 689 7.07 -3.54 20.21
C VAL A 689 7.85 -4.86 20.35
N SER A 690 8.60 -5.24 19.32
CA SER A 690 9.49 -6.41 19.35
C SER A 690 10.67 -6.23 20.30
N LYS A 691 11.23 -5.01 20.39
CA LYS A 691 12.25 -4.64 21.40
C LYS A 691 11.65 -4.64 22.81
N ALA A 692 10.44 -4.11 23.00
CA ALA A 692 9.77 -4.09 24.31
C ALA A 692 9.51 -5.48 24.94
N TYR A 693 9.38 -6.54 24.14
CA TYR A 693 9.40 -7.92 24.64
C TYR A 693 10.84 -8.45 24.78
N SER A 694 11.64 -8.38 23.71
CA SER A 694 12.95 -9.04 23.67
C SER A 694 13.98 -8.47 24.66
N GLU A 695 13.95 -7.16 24.93
CA GLU A 695 14.86 -6.50 25.90
C GLU A 695 14.62 -6.93 27.36
N GLU A 696 13.36 -7.23 27.72
CA GLU A 696 12.93 -7.71 29.05
C GLU A 696 13.11 -9.23 29.23
N ASN A 697 13.38 -9.98 28.15
CA ASN A 697 13.79 -11.39 28.23
C ASN A 697 15.32 -11.48 28.40
N PRO A 698 15.84 -12.07 29.50
CA PRO A 698 17.25 -11.98 29.88
C PRO A 698 18.20 -12.85 29.03
N VAL A 699 17.73 -13.53 27.99
CA VAL A 699 18.55 -14.30 27.04
C VAL A 699 18.31 -13.90 25.59
N MET A 700 17.06 -13.58 25.21
CA MET A 700 16.68 -13.21 23.84
C MET A 700 17.44 -11.97 23.32
N HIS A 701 17.58 -10.92 24.15
CA HIS A 701 18.27 -9.67 23.76
C HIS A 701 19.76 -9.81 23.40
N LYS A 702 20.38 -10.99 23.57
CA LYS A 702 21.80 -11.24 23.25
C LYS A 702 22.02 -11.65 21.80
N GLY A 703 20.97 -11.95 21.03
CA GLY A 703 21.10 -12.37 19.62
C GLY A 703 21.87 -13.69 19.46
N HIS A 704 21.83 -14.56 20.48
CA HIS A 704 22.48 -15.87 20.50
C HIS A 704 21.44 -16.95 20.82
N PRO A 705 20.50 -17.23 19.91
CA PRO A 705 19.32 -18.03 20.22
C PRO A 705 19.68 -19.46 20.63
N CYS A 706 20.44 -20.17 19.77
CA CYS A 706 20.76 -21.58 19.94
C CYS A 706 22.19 -21.88 19.46
N GLU A 707 22.99 -22.63 20.23
CA GLU A 707 24.36 -23.04 19.82
C GLU A 707 24.39 -23.89 18.53
N THR A 708 23.24 -24.43 18.09
CA THR A 708 23.15 -25.42 17.01
C THR A 708 22.66 -24.89 15.67
N TYR A 709 22.37 -23.59 15.55
CA TYR A 709 21.80 -22.99 14.33
C TYR A 709 22.46 -21.64 13.98
N PRO A 710 23.44 -21.62 13.05
CA PRO A 710 24.14 -20.38 12.66
C PRO A 710 23.39 -19.47 11.67
N ARG A 711 22.32 -19.99 11.04
CA ARG A 711 21.41 -19.28 10.14
C ARG A 711 20.05 -19.96 10.24
N GLU A 712 19.00 -19.16 10.33
CA GLU A 712 17.61 -19.62 10.34
C GLU A 712 16.84 -18.82 9.29
N SER A 713 15.91 -19.48 8.63
CA SER A 713 15.04 -18.92 7.60
C SER A 713 13.60 -19.01 8.09
N PHE A 714 12.98 -17.86 8.34
CA PHE A 714 11.52 -17.78 8.39
C PHE A 714 10.98 -18.02 6.97
N LEU A 715 9.75 -18.49 6.87
CA LEU A 715 9.17 -19.09 5.66
C LEU A 715 7.76 -18.55 5.41
N ASP A 716 7.30 -18.70 4.17
CA ASP A 716 6.30 -17.83 3.54
C ASP A 716 4.85 -18.00 4.02
N GLY A 717 4.10 -16.89 4.06
CA GLY A 717 2.67 -16.77 4.36
C GLY A 717 2.27 -17.19 5.78
N GLY A 718 2.03 -16.24 6.70
CA GLY A 718 1.74 -16.49 8.11
C GLY A 718 0.48 -15.80 8.67
N MET A 719 0.07 -16.18 9.89
CA MET A 719 -1.03 -15.51 10.62
C MET A 719 -0.69 -14.07 10.99
N GLN A 720 0.59 -13.82 11.30
CA GLN A 720 1.14 -12.54 11.72
C GLN A 720 0.78 -11.43 10.71
N ASP A 721 1.13 -11.65 9.45
CA ASP A 721 0.93 -10.67 8.38
C ASP A 721 -0.54 -10.56 7.98
N TRP A 722 -1.30 -11.66 8.04
CA TRP A 722 -2.75 -11.64 7.79
C TRP A 722 -3.49 -10.69 8.76
N ASN A 723 -3.08 -10.65 10.04
CA ASN A 723 -3.64 -9.70 11.01
C ASN A 723 -3.47 -8.25 10.51
N TYR A 724 -2.24 -7.86 10.22
CA TYR A 724 -1.88 -6.50 9.81
C TYR A 724 -2.50 -6.11 8.46
N LEU A 725 -2.61 -7.06 7.52
CA LEU A 725 -3.11 -6.81 6.17
C LEU A 725 -4.65 -6.84 6.05
N LYS A 726 -5.38 -7.43 7.01
CA LYS A 726 -6.83 -7.70 6.89
C LYS A 726 -7.65 -7.22 8.10
N THR A 727 -7.02 -6.65 9.12
CA THR A 727 -7.64 -6.10 10.34
C THR A 727 -6.85 -4.86 10.82
N ASN A 728 -7.24 -4.26 11.95
CA ASN A 728 -6.44 -3.19 12.60
C ASN A 728 -5.32 -3.73 13.51
N CYS A 729 -5.16 -5.06 13.62
CA CYS A 729 -4.31 -5.69 14.61
C CYS A 729 -2.86 -5.80 14.15
N PHE A 730 -1.94 -5.24 14.93
CA PHE A 730 -0.51 -5.41 14.77
C PHE A 730 -0.11 -6.70 15.51
N GLU A 731 0.32 -7.73 14.78
CA GLU A 731 0.76 -9.01 15.37
C GLU A 731 2.26 -9.24 15.16
N VAL A 732 2.93 -9.87 16.13
CA VAL A 732 4.31 -10.35 16.03
C VAL A 732 4.41 -11.84 16.41
N THR A 733 5.39 -12.54 15.87
CA THR A 733 5.67 -13.94 16.21
C THR A 733 6.80 -14.03 17.24
N ILE A 734 6.52 -14.59 18.42
CA ILE A 734 7.48 -14.71 19.52
C ILE A 734 7.93 -16.17 19.64
N GLU A 735 9.19 -16.41 19.30
CA GLU A 735 9.88 -17.68 19.44
C GLU A 735 10.49 -17.79 20.84
N LEU A 736 9.96 -18.69 21.66
CA LEU A 736 10.19 -18.70 23.13
C LEU A 736 11.41 -19.52 23.59
N GLY A 737 12.04 -20.28 22.70
CA GLY A 737 13.22 -21.09 22.99
C GLY A 737 13.46 -22.25 22.01
N CYS A 738 14.72 -22.68 21.93
CA CYS A 738 15.22 -23.73 21.02
C CYS A 738 14.57 -25.12 21.17
N ILE A 739 13.81 -25.36 22.25
CA ILE A 739 13.24 -26.66 22.58
C ILE A 739 11.73 -26.54 22.45
N LYS A 740 11.18 -27.08 21.35
CA LYS A 740 9.74 -26.99 21.03
C LYS A 740 8.86 -27.53 22.15
N PHE A 741 9.20 -28.71 22.68
CA PHE A 741 8.49 -29.37 23.77
C PHE A 741 9.48 -29.71 24.89
N PRO A 742 9.82 -28.76 25.79
CA PRO A 742 10.76 -29.01 26.88
C PRO A 742 10.18 -29.98 27.92
N ARG A 743 10.97 -30.40 28.91
CA ARG A 743 10.41 -31.21 30.01
C ARG A 743 9.65 -30.33 30.99
N ALA A 744 8.59 -30.85 31.61
CA ALA A 744 7.72 -30.09 32.51
C ALA A 744 8.50 -29.37 33.63
N LYS A 745 9.57 -29.99 34.13
CA LYS A 745 10.49 -29.42 35.14
C LYS A 745 11.18 -28.10 34.74
N ASP A 746 11.20 -27.77 33.45
CA ASP A 746 11.90 -26.59 32.90
C ASP A 746 10.95 -25.40 32.68
N LEU A 747 9.63 -25.61 32.72
CA LEU A 747 8.60 -24.57 32.57
C LEU A 747 8.74 -23.39 33.56
N PRO A 748 9.09 -23.57 34.85
CA PRO A 748 9.27 -22.42 35.76
C PRO A 748 10.37 -21.46 35.30
N ASN A 749 11.40 -21.96 34.60
CA ASN A 749 12.47 -21.12 34.06
C ASN A 749 12.00 -20.34 32.84
N TYR A 750 11.20 -20.95 31.96
CA TYR A 750 10.56 -20.24 30.84
C TYR A 750 9.60 -19.15 31.34
N TRP A 751 8.83 -19.42 32.41
CA TRP A 751 7.97 -18.42 33.02
C TRP A 751 8.77 -17.23 33.55
N GLU A 752 9.80 -17.45 34.38
CA GLU A 752 10.53 -16.32 34.96
C GLU A 752 11.35 -15.53 33.92
N GLN A 753 11.76 -16.16 32.81
CA GLN A 753 12.40 -15.46 31.68
C GLN A 753 11.44 -14.63 30.82
N ASN A 754 10.14 -14.95 30.79
CA ASN A 754 9.18 -14.32 29.87
C ASN A 754 8.08 -13.51 30.57
N ARG A 755 7.78 -13.76 31.86
CA ARG A 755 6.73 -13.08 32.64
C ARG A 755 6.78 -11.56 32.49
N ARG A 756 7.98 -10.97 32.61
CA ARG A 756 8.16 -9.52 32.51
C ARG A 756 7.97 -9.00 31.09
N ALA A 757 8.57 -9.66 30.10
CA ALA A 757 8.41 -9.38 28.68
C ALA A 757 6.94 -9.46 28.23
N MET A 758 6.21 -10.49 28.67
CA MET A 758 4.80 -10.69 28.34
C MET A 758 3.92 -9.54 28.84
N LEU A 759 4.17 -9.03 30.05
CA LEU A 759 3.45 -7.87 30.61
C LEU A 759 3.84 -6.57 29.89
N GLN A 760 5.14 -6.34 29.64
CA GLN A 760 5.61 -5.13 28.95
C GLN A 760 5.20 -5.05 27.48
N PHE A 761 4.96 -6.18 26.84
CA PHE A 761 4.36 -6.22 25.52
C PHE A 761 2.86 -5.86 25.54
N ILE A 762 2.08 -6.33 26.52
CA ILE A 762 0.67 -5.88 26.69
C ILE A 762 0.63 -4.35 26.88
N HIS A 763 1.53 -3.78 27.71
CA HIS A 763 1.64 -2.32 27.88
C HIS A 763 1.90 -1.55 26.57
N GLN A 764 2.41 -2.16 25.50
CA GLN A 764 2.60 -1.46 24.23
C GLN A 764 1.28 -1.16 23.49
N VAL A 765 0.17 -1.79 23.86
CA VAL A 765 -1.15 -1.43 23.30
C VAL A 765 -1.58 -0.01 23.71
N HIS A 766 -1.00 0.53 24.78
CA HIS A 766 -1.19 1.89 25.27
C HIS A 766 -0.15 2.89 24.73
N ARG A 767 0.25 2.74 23.46
CA ARG A 767 1.20 3.61 22.74
C ARG A 767 0.54 4.23 21.50
N GLY A 768 1.18 5.26 20.93
CA GLY A 768 0.65 5.96 19.76
C GLY A 768 -0.54 6.86 20.09
N VAL A 769 -1.62 6.71 19.34
CA VAL A 769 -2.84 7.54 19.39
C VAL A 769 -4.05 6.68 19.72
N LYS A 770 -4.99 7.25 20.46
CA LYS A 770 -6.39 6.78 20.49
C LYS A 770 -7.37 7.94 20.41
N GLY A 771 -8.65 7.66 20.19
CA GLY A 771 -9.71 8.67 20.30
C GLY A 771 -11.00 8.20 19.67
N THR A 772 -11.94 9.12 19.51
CA THR A 772 -13.25 8.87 18.88
C THR A 772 -13.42 9.73 17.63
N VAL A 773 -13.77 9.10 16.51
CA VAL A 773 -14.35 9.80 15.36
C VAL A 773 -15.86 9.88 15.58
N SER A 774 -16.35 11.10 15.67
CA SER A 774 -17.73 11.40 16.05
C SER A 774 -18.37 12.45 15.15
N ASP A 775 -19.70 12.44 15.13
CA ASP A 775 -20.51 13.40 14.40
C ASP A 775 -20.56 14.75 15.13
N ILE A 776 -20.21 15.85 14.46
CA ILE A 776 -20.25 17.18 15.08
C ILE A 776 -21.67 17.63 15.48
N LYS A 777 -22.72 17.05 14.87
CA LYS A 777 -24.12 17.51 15.04
C LYS A 777 -24.84 16.81 16.19
N ASP A 778 -24.68 15.51 16.32
CA ASP A 778 -25.38 14.70 17.35
C ASP A 778 -24.43 13.95 18.32
N GLY A 779 -23.12 14.05 18.11
CA GLY A 779 -22.10 13.45 18.98
C GLY A 779 -22.00 11.93 18.88
N SER A 780 -22.75 11.30 17.96
CA SER A 780 -22.66 9.85 17.75
C SER A 780 -21.30 9.44 17.18
N GLY A 781 -20.76 8.33 17.68
CA GLY A 781 -19.54 7.74 17.12
C GLY A 781 -19.78 7.19 15.72
N ILE A 782 -18.82 7.39 14.81
CA ILE A 782 -18.93 7.02 13.40
C ILE A 782 -18.14 5.72 13.17
N PRO A 783 -18.81 4.56 13.01
CA PRO A 783 -18.14 3.27 12.82
C PRO A 783 -17.57 3.12 11.40
N ASN A 784 -16.48 2.37 11.26
CA ASN A 784 -15.73 2.20 10.01
C ASN A 784 -15.28 3.52 9.35
N ALA A 785 -15.09 4.58 10.14
CA ALA A 785 -14.32 5.74 9.73
C ALA A 785 -12.85 5.35 9.62
N THR A 786 -12.14 5.89 8.63
CA THR A 786 -10.73 5.56 8.36
C THR A 786 -9.81 6.61 8.96
N ILE A 787 -8.87 6.17 9.79
CA ILE A 787 -7.73 6.96 10.27
C ILE A 787 -6.52 6.61 9.39
N SER A 788 -6.02 7.63 8.71
CA SER A 788 -4.82 7.57 7.88
C SER A 788 -3.72 8.43 8.47
N VAL A 789 -2.46 8.02 8.27
CA VAL A 789 -1.27 8.72 8.80
C VAL A 789 -0.40 9.14 7.62
N VAL A 790 -0.25 10.44 7.39
CA VAL A 790 0.51 10.93 6.23
C VAL A 790 1.98 10.52 6.37
N GLY A 791 2.47 9.73 5.40
CA GLY A 791 3.80 9.15 5.38
C GLY A 791 3.86 7.65 5.72
N ILE A 792 2.74 7.04 6.15
CA ILE A 792 2.65 5.59 6.42
C ILE A 792 1.47 5.02 5.61
N ASP A 793 1.76 4.18 4.62
CA ASP A 793 0.73 3.58 3.75
C ASP A 793 0.07 2.35 4.39
N HIS A 794 -0.53 2.57 5.56
CA HIS A 794 -1.39 1.62 6.25
C HIS A 794 -2.41 2.39 7.07
N ASN A 795 -3.69 2.04 6.93
CA ASN A 795 -4.83 2.75 7.51
C ASN A 795 -5.57 1.86 8.51
N VAL A 796 -6.06 2.43 9.61
CA VAL A 796 -6.89 1.71 10.59
C VAL A 796 -8.32 2.26 10.61
N THR A 797 -9.28 1.44 11.02
CA THR A 797 -10.70 1.81 11.11
C THR A 797 -11.20 2.00 12.54
N THR A 798 -12.28 2.76 12.71
CA THR A 798 -13.00 2.85 13.98
C THR A 798 -13.89 1.64 14.24
N ALA A 799 -13.98 1.26 15.52
CA ALA A 799 -14.90 0.26 16.05
C ALA A 799 -16.37 0.72 15.97
N GLN A 800 -17.30 -0.14 16.41
CA GLN A 800 -18.74 0.09 16.30
C GLN A 800 -19.25 1.36 17.02
N THR A 801 -18.49 1.86 18.00
CA THR A 801 -18.75 3.08 18.76
C THR A 801 -17.95 4.30 18.31
N GLY A 802 -17.28 4.22 17.15
CA GLY A 802 -16.52 5.32 16.55
C GLY A 802 -15.14 5.54 17.15
N ASP A 803 -14.76 4.78 18.17
CA ASP A 803 -13.44 4.80 18.79
C ASP A 803 -12.40 4.03 17.97
N TYR A 804 -11.14 4.44 18.08
CA TYR A 804 -10.00 3.83 17.38
C TYR A 804 -8.73 3.87 18.21
N TRP A 805 -7.78 3.04 17.78
CA TRP A 805 -6.40 3.03 18.24
C TRP A 805 -5.47 2.99 17.03
N ARG A 806 -4.36 3.74 17.07
CA ARG A 806 -3.27 3.64 16.09
C ARG A 806 -1.93 3.70 16.81
N LEU A 807 -1.27 2.55 16.89
CA LEU A 807 0.10 2.45 17.36
C LEU A 807 1.03 3.27 16.45
N LEU A 808 1.89 4.08 17.08
CA LEU A 808 2.90 4.92 16.45
C LEU A 808 4.11 5.04 17.38
N VAL A 809 5.29 5.23 16.80
CA VAL A 809 6.52 5.59 17.54
C VAL A 809 6.46 7.07 18.01
N PRO A 810 7.32 7.49 18.96
CA PRO A 810 7.33 8.88 19.42
C PRO A 810 7.78 9.85 18.32
N GLY A 811 6.95 10.85 18.01
CA GLY A 811 7.13 11.76 16.89
C GLY A 811 5.90 12.64 16.64
N THR A 812 5.95 13.54 15.65
CA THR A 812 4.79 14.38 15.29
C THR A 812 4.22 13.94 13.94
N PHE A 813 2.96 13.53 13.93
CA PHE A 813 2.29 12.94 12.76
C PHE A 813 1.09 13.78 12.31
N SER A 814 0.80 13.71 11.01
CA SER A 814 -0.41 14.27 10.41
C SER A 814 -1.45 13.17 10.27
N LEU A 815 -2.39 13.10 11.21
CA LEU A 815 -3.52 12.19 11.19
C LEU A 815 -4.66 12.78 10.34
N ILE A 816 -5.33 11.95 9.54
CA ILE A 816 -6.55 12.34 8.82
C ILE A 816 -7.63 11.31 9.10
N ALA A 817 -8.69 11.74 9.77
CA ALA A 817 -9.92 10.96 9.91
C ALA A 817 -10.86 11.29 8.75
N SER A 818 -11.30 10.26 8.05
CA SER A 818 -12.27 10.36 6.96
C SER A 818 -13.42 9.39 7.20
N ALA A 819 -14.64 9.87 7.02
CA ALA A 819 -15.83 9.03 7.05
C ALA A 819 -16.73 9.35 5.87
N ARG A 820 -17.43 8.33 5.38
CA ARG A 820 -18.25 8.40 4.19
C ARG A 820 -19.49 9.27 4.44
N GLY A 821 -19.67 10.34 3.65
CA GLY A 821 -20.73 11.33 3.87
C GLY A 821 -20.36 12.44 4.86
N TYR A 822 -19.08 12.52 5.25
CA TYR A 822 -18.52 13.54 6.12
C TYR A 822 -17.34 14.25 5.45
N GLU A 823 -17.09 15.49 5.86
CA GLU A 823 -15.86 16.21 5.52
C GLU A 823 -14.67 15.56 6.27
N PRO A 824 -13.58 15.19 5.58
CA PRO A 824 -12.40 14.62 6.24
C PRO A 824 -11.66 15.67 7.05
N MET A 825 -11.28 15.31 8.28
CA MET A 825 -10.63 16.22 9.24
C MET A 825 -9.18 15.81 9.46
N LYS A 826 -8.26 16.76 9.28
CA LYS A 826 -6.82 16.58 9.51
C LYS A 826 -6.41 17.23 10.83
N ILE A 827 -5.70 16.48 11.68
CA ILE A 827 -5.15 16.94 12.97
C ILE A 827 -3.68 16.54 13.05
N TYR A 828 -2.84 17.42 13.62
CA TYR A 828 -1.47 17.09 13.96
C TYR A 828 -1.39 16.59 15.41
N ALA A 829 -0.74 15.46 15.63
CA ALA A 829 -0.59 14.83 16.93
C ALA A 829 0.90 14.61 17.25
N THR A 830 1.35 14.96 18.45
CA THR A 830 2.72 14.72 18.91
C THR A 830 2.71 13.62 19.95
N ILE A 831 3.27 12.47 19.58
CA ILE A 831 3.27 11.24 20.37
C ILE A 831 4.45 11.29 21.34
N PRO A 832 4.20 11.37 22.65
CA PRO A 832 5.27 11.32 23.64
C PRO A 832 5.77 9.87 23.80
N LYS A 833 6.98 9.71 24.32
CA LYS A 833 7.56 8.38 24.59
C LYS A 833 6.76 7.58 25.64
N ASP A 834 6.13 8.29 26.58
CA ASP A 834 5.75 7.71 27.87
C ASP A 834 4.26 7.34 27.98
N ARG A 835 3.38 7.84 27.10
CA ARG A 835 1.91 7.63 27.13
C ARG A 835 1.29 7.56 25.73
N VAL A 836 0.06 7.07 25.64
CA VAL A 836 -0.82 7.31 24.48
C VAL A 836 -1.27 8.79 24.45
N GLU A 837 -1.43 9.36 23.26
CA GLU A 837 -2.02 10.69 23.07
C GLU A 837 -3.49 10.55 22.59
N VAL A 838 -4.39 11.42 23.07
CA VAL A 838 -5.83 11.32 22.78
C VAL A 838 -6.24 12.36 21.74
N VAL A 839 -6.76 11.90 20.59
CA VAL A 839 -7.14 12.74 19.45
C VAL A 839 -8.55 12.37 18.97
N ASP A 840 -9.55 13.10 19.45
CA ASP A 840 -10.92 13.00 18.97
C ASP A 840 -11.13 13.81 17.69
N PHE A 841 -11.84 13.22 16.73
CA PHE A 841 -12.26 13.88 15.50
C PHE A 841 -13.76 14.15 15.54
N LYS A 842 -14.16 15.35 15.14
CA LYS A 842 -15.58 15.77 15.06
C LYS A 842 -15.90 16.15 13.63
N LEU A 843 -16.35 15.16 12.87
CA LEU A 843 -16.55 15.29 11.44
C LEU A 843 -17.91 15.95 11.15
N THR A 844 -17.92 16.88 10.19
CA THR A 844 -19.14 17.53 9.70
C THR A 844 -19.82 16.63 8.68
N ARG A 845 -21.09 16.26 8.88
CA ARG A 845 -21.89 15.65 7.80
C ARG A 845 -21.92 16.61 6.62
N VAL A 846 -21.69 16.13 5.40
CA VAL A 846 -21.84 16.93 4.18
C VAL A 846 -23.34 17.22 3.97
N ILE A 847 -23.83 18.32 4.54
CA ILE A 847 -25.19 18.81 4.33
C ILE A 847 -25.20 19.60 3.01
N PRO A 848 -26.00 19.20 2.02
CA PRO A 848 -26.10 19.94 0.76
C PRO A 848 -26.94 21.22 0.95
N GLU A 849 -26.34 22.27 1.53
CA GLU A 849 -26.98 23.58 1.67
C GLU A 849 -26.56 24.56 0.57
N SER A 850 -27.52 24.91 -0.28
CA SER A 850 -27.33 25.81 -1.42
C SER A 850 -27.17 27.28 -1.00
N LYS A 851 -25.96 27.85 -1.12
CA LYS A 851 -25.73 29.30 -0.96
C LYS A 851 -24.92 29.94 -2.09
N GLY A 852 -25.59 30.08 -3.23
CA GLY A 852 -25.67 31.38 -3.93
C GLY A 852 -24.39 31.95 -4.55
N HIS A 853 -23.94 31.34 -5.64
CA HIS A 853 -23.53 32.09 -6.84
C HIS A 853 -24.38 31.56 -8.00
N ALA A 854 -25.01 32.45 -8.78
CA ALA A 854 -26.01 32.05 -9.76
C ALA A 854 -25.38 31.78 -11.14
N PRO A 855 -25.42 30.55 -11.67
CA PRO A 855 -25.14 30.30 -13.07
C PRO A 855 -26.36 30.70 -13.90
N THR A 856 -26.20 31.61 -14.86
CA THR A 856 -27.28 31.97 -15.79
C THR A 856 -27.47 30.90 -16.86
N GLY A 857 -28.03 29.76 -16.46
CA GLY A 857 -28.54 28.70 -17.34
C GLY A 857 -30.00 28.38 -17.00
N PRO A 858 -30.77 27.75 -17.91
CA PRO A 858 -32.14 27.38 -17.62
C PRO A 858 -32.21 26.38 -16.47
N LEU A 859 -32.91 26.74 -15.39
CA LEU A 859 -33.28 25.79 -14.34
C LEU A 859 -34.14 24.69 -14.96
N ALA A 860 -33.57 23.49 -15.09
CA ALA A 860 -34.37 22.29 -15.24
C ALA A 860 -35.20 22.16 -13.96
N THR A 861 -36.52 22.33 -14.08
CA THR A 861 -37.46 22.20 -12.96
C THR A 861 -37.30 20.81 -12.35
N GLN A 862 -36.78 20.73 -11.12
CA GLN A 862 -36.87 19.51 -10.33
C GLN A 862 -38.35 19.26 -10.06
N ASP A 863 -38.85 18.19 -10.69
CA ASP A 863 -40.23 17.73 -10.53
C ASP A 863 -40.42 17.26 -9.07
N PRO A 864 -41.40 17.78 -8.32
CA PRO A 864 -41.71 17.31 -6.97
C PRO A 864 -41.91 15.79 -6.86
N PHE A 865 -42.41 15.13 -7.92
CA PHE A 865 -42.54 13.67 -7.95
C PHE A 865 -41.19 12.93 -7.94
N VAL A 866 -40.11 13.56 -8.41
CA VAL A 866 -38.75 13.00 -8.35
C VAL A 866 -38.16 13.09 -6.94
N GLU A 867 -38.41 14.19 -6.21
CA GLU A 867 -38.02 14.29 -4.80
C GLU A 867 -38.80 13.31 -3.92
N GLU A 868 -40.12 13.19 -4.12
CA GLU A 868 -40.95 12.21 -3.41
C GLU A 868 -40.45 10.78 -3.65
N PHE A 869 -40.09 10.45 -4.89
CA PHE A 869 -39.58 9.12 -5.24
C PHE A 869 -38.15 8.87 -4.70
N HIS A 870 -37.26 9.86 -4.69
CA HIS A 870 -35.97 9.75 -3.99
C HIS A 870 -36.15 9.50 -2.48
N GLY A 871 -37.13 10.17 -1.85
CA GLY A 871 -37.50 9.93 -0.45
C GLY A 871 -37.95 8.49 -0.20
N PHE A 872 -38.79 7.96 -1.08
CA PHE A 872 -39.27 6.57 -1.05
C PHE A 872 -38.16 5.53 -1.25
N ILE A 873 -37.25 5.73 -2.20
CA ILE A 873 -36.06 4.85 -2.38
C ILE A 873 -35.14 4.89 -1.15
N LYS A 874 -35.01 6.05 -0.50
CA LYS A 874 -34.28 6.19 0.77
C LYS A 874 -34.97 5.47 1.93
N GLU A 875 -36.30 5.53 2.02
CA GLU A 875 -37.10 4.79 3.02
C GLU A 875 -36.92 3.27 2.88
N LEU A 876 -37.04 2.73 1.66
CA LEU A 876 -36.79 1.31 1.38
C LEU A 876 -35.32 0.89 1.60
N SER A 877 -34.38 1.84 1.63
CA SER A 877 -32.96 1.59 1.89
C SER A 877 -32.58 1.61 3.38
N LEU A 878 -33.52 1.94 4.27
CA LEU A 878 -33.30 1.96 5.72
C LEU A 878 -33.95 0.72 6.37
N GLY A 879 -33.32 0.20 7.43
CA GLY A 879 -33.56 -1.14 8.01
C GLY A 879 -34.92 -1.34 8.68
N GLY A 880 -35.96 -1.40 7.86
CA GLY A 880 -37.36 -1.66 8.22
C GLY A 880 -38.33 -1.42 7.05
N GLY A 881 -37.98 -0.54 6.10
CA GLY A 881 -38.85 -0.24 4.95
C GLY A 881 -38.99 -1.40 3.97
N LEU A 882 -37.90 -2.13 3.73
CA LEU A 882 -37.89 -3.30 2.85
C LEU A 882 -38.57 -4.52 3.51
N GLU A 883 -38.42 -4.67 4.82
CA GLU A 883 -39.14 -5.63 5.66
C GLU A 883 -40.64 -5.38 5.61
N GLU A 884 -41.08 -4.12 5.71
CA GLU A 884 -42.49 -3.76 5.58
C GLU A 884 -43.02 -4.03 4.16
N LEU A 885 -42.22 -3.79 3.11
CA LEU A 885 -42.58 -4.14 1.74
C LEU A 885 -42.75 -5.66 1.57
N VAL A 886 -41.86 -6.46 2.16
CA VAL A 886 -41.97 -7.93 2.16
C VAL A 886 -43.20 -8.41 2.93
N ARG A 887 -43.58 -7.73 4.02
CA ARG A 887 -44.74 -8.05 4.88
C ARG A 887 -46.08 -7.61 4.32
N SER A 888 -46.13 -6.45 3.64
CA SER A 888 -47.35 -5.81 3.12
C SER A 888 -47.76 -6.24 1.70
N THR A 889 -47.13 -7.30 1.17
CA THR A 889 -47.35 -7.79 -0.19
C THR A 889 -47.82 -9.25 -0.20
N ALA A 890 -48.93 -9.50 -0.88
CA ALA A 890 -49.56 -10.82 -0.93
C ALA A 890 -48.77 -11.81 -1.80
N THR A 891 -48.82 -13.08 -1.40
CA THR A 891 -48.13 -14.22 -2.02
C THR A 891 -49.13 -15.37 -2.18
N GLU A 892 -49.71 -15.50 -3.38
CA GLU A 892 -50.57 -16.62 -3.79
C GLU A 892 -49.73 -17.66 -4.56
N ASN A 893 -49.00 -18.51 -3.84
CA ASN A 893 -47.96 -19.34 -4.44
C ASN A 893 -48.33 -20.83 -4.45
N SER A 894 -48.20 -21.47 -5.62
CA SER A 894 -48.23 -22.92 -5.80
C SER A 894 -46.88 -23.36 -6.36
N PHE A 895 -45.89 -23.46 -5.48
CA PHE A 895 -44.53 -23.79 -5.86
C PHE A 895 -44.45 -25.19 -6.46
N ARG A 896 -43.86 -25.27 -7.65
CA ARG A 896 -43.51 -26.50 -8.36
C ARG A 896 -42.48 -26.16 -9.41
N TYR A 897 -41.71 -27.16 -9.82
CA TYR A 897 -40.96 -27.03 -11.06
C TYR A 897 -41.88 -27.08 -12.27
N ARG A 898 -41.59 -26.24 -13.25
CA ARG A 898 -42.27 -26.11 -14.54
C ARG A 898 -41.35 -26.68 -15.63
N ASN A 899 -41.91 -27.39 -16.59
CA ASN A 899 -41.18 -27.75 -17.82
C ASN A 899 -41.21 -26.59 -18.83
N TYR A 900 -40.41 -26.64 -19.90
CA TYR A 900 -40.32 -25.57 -20.91
C TYR A 900 -41.69 -25.10 -21.44
N LYS A 901 -42.61 -26.03 -21.73
CA LYS A 901 -43.95 -25.68 -22.21
C LYS A 901 -44.72 -24.90 -21.15
N GLU A 902 -44.67 -25.34 -19.89
CA GLU A 902 -45.36 -24.69 -18.77
C GLU A 902 -44.75 -23.32 -18.43
N ILE A 903 -43.43 -23.15 -18.58
CA ILE A 903 -42.75 -21.84 -18.45
C ILE A 903 -43.29 -20.89 -19.53
N ALA A 904 -43.33 -21.32 -20.79
CA ALA A 904 -43.86 -20.51 -21.89
C ALA A 904 -45.36 -20.20 -21.74
N GLU A 905 -46.17 -21.15 -21.27
CA GLU A 905 -47.60 -20.94 -20.96
C GLU A 905 -47.81 -20.00 -19.77
N PHE A 906 -46.96 -20.06 -18.73
CA PHE A 906 -47.01 -19.17 -17.57
C PHE A 906 -46.64 -17.73 -17.92
N LEU A 907 -45.54 -17.52 -18.66
CA LEU A 907 -45.14 -16.19 -19.12
C LEU A 907 -46.21 -15.56 -20.00
N ARG A 908 -46.76 -16.31 -20.96
CA ARG A 908 -47.92 -15.85 -21.78
C ARG A 908 -49.15 -15.57 -20.93
N GLY A 909 -49.39 -16.38 -19.90
CA GLY A 909 -50.47 -16.17 -18.94
C GLY A 909 -50.32 -14.85 -18.17
N LEU A 910 -49.12 -14.52 -17.70
CA LEU A 910 -48.84 -13.20 -17.12
C LEU A 910 -49.10 -12.08 -18.13
N THR A 911 -48.60 -12.20 -19.37
CA THR A 911 -48.80 -11.20 -20.41
C THR A 911 -50.28 -10.98 -20.76
N LEU A 912 -51.08 -12.05 -20.82
CA LEU A 912 -52.52 -11.96 -21.10
C LEU A 912 -53.33 -11.41 -19.92
N ASN A 913 -52.90 -11.63 -18.68
CA ASN A 913 -53.56 -11.13 -17.47
C ASN A 913 -53.16 -9.69 -17.12
N PHE A 914 -51.94 -9.27 -17.46
CA PHE A 914 -51.36 -7.97 -17.12
C PHE A 914 -50.82 -7.20 -18.36
N PRO A 915 -51.54 -7.13 -19.50
CA PRO A 915 -51.02 -6.64 -20.79
C PRO A 915 -50.73 -5.13 -20.83
N LYS A 916 -51.06 -4.39 -19.76
CA LYS A 916 -50.72 -2.97 -19.63
C LYS A 916 -49.34 -2.72 -19.01
N ILE A 917 -48.76 -3.74 -18.37
CA ILE A 917 -47.50 -3.63 -17.62
C ILE A 917 -46.50 -4.72 -17.98
N THR A 918 -46.77 -5.50 -19.03
CA THR A 918 -45.89 -6.59 -19.46
C THR A 918 -45.81 -6.69 -20.98
N SER A 919 -44.63 -7.02 -21.49
CA SER A 919 -44.44 -7.50 -22.86
C SER A 919 -43.53 -8.73 -22.87
N LEU A 920 -43.78 -9.67 -23.78
CA LEU A 920 -43.11 -10.96 -23.83
C LEU A 920 -42.42 -11.14 -25.19
N ARG A 921 -41.09 -11.06 -25.17
CA ARG A 921 -40.22 -11.12 -26.34
C ARG A 921 -39.58 -12.50 -26.47
N SER A 922 -39.49 -12.98 -27.72
CA SER A 922 -38.56 -14.04 -28.12
C SER A 922 -37.19 -13.41 -28.38
N LEU A 923 -36.16 -13.83 -27.64
CA LEU A 923 -34.77 -13.44 -27.91
C LEU A 923 -34.15 -14.28 -29.04
N GLY A 924 -34.51 -15.56 -29.11
CA GLY A 924 -33.94 -16.53 -30.04
C GLY A 924 -34.50 -17.92 -29.80
N GLN A 925 -33.80 -18.93 -30.30
CA GLN A 925 -34.10 -20.35 -30.09
C GLN A 925 -32.85 -21.08 -29.60
N SER A 926 -33.04 -22.16 -28.85
CA SER A 926 -31.99 -23.11 -28.47
C SER A 926 -31.67 -24.10 -29.60
N VAL A 927 -30.68 -24.97 -29.36
CA VAL A 927 -30.29 -26.06 -30.28
C VAL A 927 -31.48 -26.98 -30.62
N GLU A 928 -32.29 -27.38 -29.65
CA GLU A 928 -33.54 -28.15 -29.87
C GLU A 928 -34.76 -27.24 -30.17
N VAL A 929 -34.53 -26.02 -30.67
CA VAL A 929 -35.54 -25.12 -31.24
C VAL A 929 -36.57 -24.61 -30.20
N ARG A 930 -36.24 -24.65 -28.90
CA ARG A 930 -37.06 -24.05 -27.83
C ARG A 930 -36.84 -22.54 -27.80
N THR A 931 -37.90 -21.75 -27.71
CA THR A 931 -37.81 -20.28 -27.71
C THR A 931 -37.26 -19.77 -26.38
N ILE A 932 -36.27 -18.88 -26.44
CA ILE A 932 -35.72 -18.19 -25.27
C ILE A 932 -36.56 -16.94 -25.03
N TRP A 933 -37.21 -16.89 -23.86
CA TRP A 933 -38.22 -15.87 -23.53
C TRP A 933 -37.67 -14.83 -22.56
N ALA A 934 -37.89 -13.55 -22.87
CA ALA A 934 -37.72 -12.43 -21.94
C ALA A 934 -39.07 -11.73 -21.72
N LEU A 935 -39.47 -11.60 -20.46
CA LEU A 935 -40.65 -10.82 -20.05
C LEU A 935 -40.17 -9.46 -19.50
N GLU A 936 -40.55 -8.37 -20.15
CA GLU A 936 -40.38 -7.03 -19.60
C GLU A 936 -41.58 -6.67 -18.72
N ILE A 937 -41.33 -5.98 -17.60
CA ILE A 937 -42.34 -5.44 -16.67
C ILE A 937 -42.02 -3.96 -16.40
N SER A 938 -42.97 -3.06 -16.68
CA SER A 938 -42.89 -1.61 -16.43
C SER A 938 -44.30 -0.97 -16.50
N ASN A 939 -44.45 0.34 -16.30
CA ASN A 939 -45.70 1.07 -16.57
C ASN A 939 -46.02 1.23 -18.07
N ASN A 940 -45.00 1.43 -18.91
CA ASN A 940 -45.12 1.60 -20.36
C ASN A 940 -44.23 0.57 -21.08
N PRO A 941 -44.60 -0.73 -21.07
CA PRO A 941 -43.83 -1.75 -21.78
C PRO A 941 -43.75 -1.42 -23.28
N GLU A 942 -42.65 -1.82 -23.91
CA GLU A 942 -42.32 -1.55 -25.33
C GLU A 942 -41.98 -0.08 -25.69
N GLU A 943 -42.35 0.92 -24.88
CA GLU A 943 -41.94 2.32 -25.12
C GLU A 943 -40.47 2.60 -24.75
N ALA A 944 -39.92 3.73 -25.21
CA ALA A 944 -38.55 4.15 -24.94
C ALA A 944 -38.49 5.15 -23.78
N GLU A 945 -38.31 4.65 -22.56
CA GLU A 945 -38.13 5.46 -21.33
C GLU A 945 -36.64 5.45 -20.89
N PRO A 946 -35.73 6.17 -21.58
CA PRO A 946 -34.28 6.10 -21.31
C PRO A 946 -33.88 6.68 -19.94
N SER A 947 -34.74 7.50 -19.32
CA SER A 947 -34.50 8.12 -18.01
C SER A 947 -34.73 7.18 -16.81
N GLU A 948 -35.18 5.96 -17.06
CA GLU A 948 -35.58 4.99 -16.03
C GLU A 948 -34.63 3.80 -16.01
N PRO A 949 -34.17 3.35 -14.83
CA PRO A 949 -33.23 2.23 -14.74
C PRO A 949 -33.84 0.95 -15.31
N LYS A 950 -33.06 0.29 -16.16
CA LYS A 950 -33.39 -1.03 -16.73
C LYS A 950 -32.58 -2.08 -15.97
N ILE A 951 -33.27 -3.01 -15.30
CA ILE A 951 -32.64 -4.09 -14.53
C ILE A 951 -32.99 -5.43 -15.14
N ARG A 952 -31.99 -6.28 -15.34
CA ARG A 952 -32.15 -7.64 -15.85
C ARG A 952 -31.97 -8.66 -14.74
N PHE A 953 -32.92 -9.58 -14.61
CA PHE A 953 -32.73 -10.82 -13.86
C PHE A 953 -32.64 -12.00 -14.82
N VAL A 954 -31.58 -12.80 -14.70
CA VAL A 954 -31.31 -13.97 -15.55
C VAL A 954 -31.29 -15.23 -14.68
N ALA A 955 -31.76 -16.36 -15.19
CA ALA A 955 -31.62 -17.65 -14.53
C ALA A 955 -31.49 -18.81 -15.52
N GLY A 956 -31.04 -19.96 -15.01
CA GLY A 956 -30.98 -21.21 -15.78
C GLY A 956 -30.01 -21.13 -16.97
N ILE A 957 -28.83 -20.54 -16.77
CA ILE A 957 -27.67 -20.69 -17.67
C ILE A 957 -27.19 -22.15 -17.64
N HIS A 958 -27.14 -22.72 -16.44
CA HIS A 958 -27.09 -24.16 -16.20
C HIS A 958 -28.53 -24.69 -16.03
N GLY A 959 -28.98 -25.56 -16.94
CA GLY A 959 -30.35 -26.09 -16.93
C GLY A 959 -30.64 -27.05 -15.76
N ASN A 960 -29.60 -27.59 -15.14
CA ASN A 960 -29.69 -28.39 -13.91
C ASN A 960 -29.89 -27.57 -12.63
N ALA A 961 -29.90 -26.22 -12.71
CA ALA A 961 -30.11 -25.30 -11.58
C ALA A 961 -31.48 -24.58 -11.59
N PRO A 962 -32.63 -25.28 -11.69
CA PRO A 962 -33.93 -24.66 -11.93
C PRO A 962 -34.50 -23.83 -10.76
N VAL A 963 -33.82 -23.77 -9.61
CA VAL A 963 -34.23 -22.92 -8.49
C VAL A 963 -34.32 -21.46 -8.93
N GLY A 964 -33.28 -20.95 -9.62
CA GLY A 964 -33.28 -19.58 -10.15
C GLY A 964 -34.45 -19.33 -11.11
N THR A 965 -34.74 -20.30 -11.99
CA THR A 965 -35.86 -20.24 -12.94
C THR A 965 -37.19 -20.03 -12.22
N GLU A 966 -37.52 -20.88 -11.23
CA GLU A 966 -38.79 -20.74 -10.51
C GLU A 966 -38.82 -19.46 -9.66
N LEU A 967 -37.72 -19.08 -9.00
CA LEU A 967 -37.64 -17.83 -8.24
C LEU A 967 -37.96 -16.60 -9.11
N LEU A 968 -37.47 -16.54 -10.35
CA LEU A 968 -37.76 -15.43 -11.26
C LEU A 968 -39.20 -15.46 -11.80
N LEU A 969 -39.79 -16.64 -12.01
CA LEU A 969 -41.20 -16.76 -12.42
C LEU A 969 -42.15 -16.34 -11.29
N GLU A 970 -41.86 -16.75 -10.04
CA GLU A 970 -42.62 -16.28 -8.87
C GLU A 970 -42.39 -14.78 -8.62
N PHE A 971 -41.20 -14.23 -8.90
CA PHE A 971 -40.92 -12.78 -8.82
C PHE A 971 -41.72 -11.97 -9.86
N ALA A 972 -41.76 -12.43 -11.11
CA ALA A 972 -42.57 -11.81 -12.16
C ALA A 972 -44.06 -11.79 -11.79
N ALA A 973 -44.60 -12.91 -11.32
CA ALA A 973 -45.98 -13.00 -10.86
C ALA A 973 -46.24 -12.12 -9.62
N PHE A 974 -45.34 -12.14 -8.64
CA PHE A 974 -45.42 -11.32 -7.43
C PHE A 974 -45.52 -9.82 -7.74
N LEU A 975 -44.67 -9.33 -8.66
CA LEU A 975 -44.69 -7.94 -9.14
C LEU A 975 -46.02 -7.60 -9.82
N CYS A 976 -46.46 -8.41 -10.79
CA CYS A 976 -47.70 -8.19 -11.52
C CYS A 976 -48.95 -8.24 -10.61
N ILE A 977 -49.03 -9.23 -9.72
CA ILE A 977 -50.18 -9.45 -8.82
C ILE A 977 -50.32 -8.34 -7.78
N ASN A 978 -49.21 -7.70 -7.36
CA ASN A 978 -49.22 -6.60 -6.38
C ASN A 978 -49.27 -5.20 -7.04
N TYR A 979 -49.06 -5.07 -8.35
CA TYR A 979 -49.26 -3.81 -9.06
C TYR A 979 -50.71 -3.31 -8.93
N GLY A 980 -50.89 -2.03 -8.62
CA GLY A 980 -52.19 -1.41 -8.33
C GLY A 980 -52.83 -1.84 -6.99
N LYS A 981 -52.27 -2.82 -6.27
CA LYS A 981 -52.72 -3.24 -4.94
C LYS A 981 -51.82 -2.72 -3.82
N ASN A 982 -50.51 -2.88 -3.98
CA ASN A 982 -49.50 -2.36 -3.05
C ASN A 982 -48.89 -1.07 -3.64
N PRO A 983 -49.00 0.09 -2.95
CA PRO A 983 -48.50 1.36 -3.48
C PRO A 983 -46.99 1.39 -3.75
N ALA A 984 -46.19 0.69 -2.95
CA ALA A 984 -44.73 0.67 -3.08
C ALA A 984 -44.28 -0.20 -4.28
N ILE A 985 -44.87 -1.39 -4.48
CA ILE A 985 -44.64 -2.18 -5.71
C ILE A 985 -45.09 -1.40 -6.95
N THR A 986 -46.22 -0.69 -6.86
CA THR A 986 -46.72 0.16 -7.95
C THR A 986 -45.74 1.30 -8.26
N LYS A 987 -45.22 2.00 -7.25
CA LYS A 987 -44.19 3.04 -7.43
C LYS A 987 -42.90 2.51 -8.05
N LEU A 988 -42.43 1.32 -7.66
CA LEU A 988 -41.24 0.70 -8.24
C LEU A 988 -41.44 0.35 -9.72
N ILE A 989 -42.53 -0.34 -10.06
CA ILE A 989 -42.84 -0.70 -11.46
C ILE A 989 -43.10 0.55 -12.32
N ASN A 990 -43.67 1.62 -11.74
CA ASN A 990 -43.89 2.91 -12.40
C ASN A 990 -42.61 3.71 -12.69
N LYS A 991 -41.43 3.22 -12.32
CA LYS A 991 -40.15 3.92 -12.46
C LYS A 991 -38.98 3.01 -12.91
N THR A 992 -39.25 1.73 -13.20
CA THR A 992 -38.21 0.72 -13.45
C THR A 992 -38.61 -0.19 -14.60
N ARG A 993 -37.69 -0.46 -15.53
CA ARG A 993 -37.89 -1.46 -16.59
C ARG A 993 -37.24 -2.78 -16.18
N ILE A 994 -38.05 -3.74 -15.75
CA ILE A 994 -37.60 -5.00 -15.18
C ILE A 994 -37.66 -6.09 -16.25
N VAL A 995 -36.51 -6.63 -16.65
CA VAL A 995 -36.42 -7.71 -17.65
C VAL A 995 -36.17 -9.04 -16.94
N ILE A 996 -37.10 -9.98 -17.10
CA ILE A 996 -37.02 -11.34 -16.53
C ILE A 996 -36.70 -12.35 -17.63
N LEU A 997 -35.54 -12.99 -17.55
CA LEU A 997 -35.06 -14.05 -18.45
C LEU A 997 -34.89 -15.36 -17.64
N PRO A 998 -35.95 -16.17 -17.49
CA PRO A 998 -35.97 -17.24 -16.47
C PRO A 998 -35.27 -18.54 -16.88
N SER A 999 -34.94 -18.74 -18.16
CA SER A 999 -34.19 -19.90 -18.64
C SER A 999 -33.42 -19.56 -19.91
N VAL A 1000 -32.08 -19.61 -19.83
CA VAL A 1000 -31.17 -19.43 -20.97
C VAL A 1000 -30.90 -20.78 -21.67
N ASN A 1001 -30.79 -21.86 -20.88
CA ASN A 1001 -30.61 -23.24 -21.33
C ASN A 1001 -31.89 -24.08 -21.11
N PRO A 1002 -32.94 -23.90 -21.94
CA PRO A 1002 -34.17 -24.67 -21.85
C PRO A 1002 -33.97 -26.14 -22.24
N ASP A 1003 -32.88 -26.48 -22.91
CA ASP A 1003 -32.60 -27.84 -23.40
C ASP A 1003 -32.03 -28.72 -22.28
N GLY A 1004 -30.96 -28.25 -21.63
CA GLY A 1004 -30.42 -28.88 -20.43
C GLY A 1004 -31.47 -28.97 -19.31
N ARG A 1005 -32.37 -27.97 -19.22
CA ARG A 1005 -33.49 -27.97 -18.27
C ARG A 1005 -34.44 -29.16 -18.43
N GLU A 1006 -34.71 -29.62 -19.66
CA GLU A 1006 -35.58 -30.79 -19.90
C GLU A 1006 -34.85 -32.13 -19.65
N LEU A 1007 -33.51 -32.15 -19.64
CA LEU A 1007 -32.70 -33.32 -19.30
C LEU A 1007 -32.51 -33.49 -17.78
N ALA A 1008 -32.47 -32.38 -17.04
CA ALA A 1008 -32.26 -32.33 -15.60
C ALA A 1008 -33.43 -32.95 -14.80
N LYS A 1009 -33.12 -33.54 -13.62
CA LYS A 1009 -34.08 -34.31 -12.81
C LYS A 1009 -34.13 -33.83 -11.37
N GLU A 1010 -35.35 -33.77 -10.82
CA GLU A 1010 -35.61 -33.37 -9.44
C GLU A 1010 -34.85 -34.25 -8.43
N LYS A 1011 -34.47 -33.66 -7.30
CA LYS A 1011 -33.80 -34.32 -6.17
C LYS A 1011 -32.37 -34.77 -6.48
N GLN A 1012 -31.73 -34.14 -7.48
CA GLN A 1012 -30.33 -34.37 -7.85
C GLN A 1012 -29.46 -33.15 -7.51
N CYS A 1013 -29.01 -33.06 -6.26
CA CYS A 1013 -28.27 -31.88 -5.78
C CYS A 1013 -26.88 -31.66 -6.41
N THR A 1014 -26.25 -32.70 -6.95
CA THR A 1014 -24.85 -32.69 -7.44
C THR A 1014 -24.72 -33.21 -8.88
N SER A 1015 -25.83 -33.34 -9.61
CA SER A 1015 -25.84 -33.90 -10.97
C SER A 1015 -25.52 -32.85 -12.01
N ILE A 1016 -24.54 -33.14 -12.87
CA ILE A 1016 -24.19 -32.33 -14.06
C ILE A 1016 -25.14 -32.55 -15.24
N LEU A 1017 -26.12 -33.47 -15.14
CA LEU A 1017 -27.06 -33.74 -16.22
C LEU A 1017 -27.98 -32.54 -16.44
N GLY A 1018 -27.80 -31.85 -17.57
CA GLY A 1018 -28.52 -30.63 -17.92
C GLY A 1018 -27.77 -29.33 -17.63
N MET A 1019 -26.51 -29.40 -17.15
CA MET A 1019 -25.66 -28.21 -16.99
C MET A 1019 -25.35 -27.56 -18.35
N THR A 1020 -24.98 -28.38 -19.33
CA THR A 1020 -24.68 -27.99 -20.72
C THR A 1020 -25.95 -27.93 -21.59
N ASN A 1021 -25.86 -27.32 -22.78
CA ASN A 1021 -26.91 -27.37 -23.80
C ASN A 1021 -26.92 -28.72 -24.56
N ALA A 1022 -27.81 -28.88 -25.55
CA ALA A 1022 -27.94 -30.13 -26.30
C ALA A 1022 -26.71 -30.50 -27.17
N HIS A 1023 -25.81 -29.56 -27.46
CA HIS A 1023 -24.50 -29.85 -28.08
C HIS A 1023 -23.41 -30.25 -27.06
N GLY A 1024 -23.73 -30.27 -25.76
CA GLY A 1024 -22.76 -30.55 -24.70
C GLY A 1024 -21.85 -29.37 -24.36
N LYS A 1025 -22.18 -28.15 -24.80
CA LYS A 1025 -21.44 -26.92 -24.45
C LYS A 1025 -22.01 -26.32 -23.17
N ASP A 1026 -21.12 -25.98 -22.24
CA ASP A 1026 -21.42 -25.12 -21.10
C ASP A 1026 -21.53 -23.66 -21.56
N LEU A 1027 -22.68 -23.04 -21.33
CA LEU A 1027 -22.99 -21.69 -21.81
C LEU A 1027 -22.26 -20.60 -21.03
N ASP A 1028 -21.89 -20.82 -19.77
CA ASP A 1028 -21.09 -19.85 -18.98
C ASP A 1028 -19.58 -19.95 -19.30
N THR A 1029 -19.24 -20.64 -20.38
CA THR A 1029 -17.88 -20.68 -20.97
C THR A 1029 -17.90 -20.33 -22.46
N ASP A 1030 -19.00 -19.77 -22.97
CA ASP A 1030 -19.29 -19.60 -24.40
C ASP A 1030 -19.31 -18.12 -24.87
N PHE A 1031 -19.29 -17.16 -23.95
CA PHE A 1031 -19.13 -15.75 -24.28
C PHE A 1031 -17.66 -15.47 -24.66
N PHE A 1032 -17.38 -14.45 -25.49
CA PHE A 1032 -16.00 -14.06 -25.82
C PHE A 1032 -15.53 -12.85 -24.98
N GLY A 1033 -14.36 -12.96 -24.36
CA GLY A 1033 -13.73 -11.87 -23.60
C GLY A 1033 -12.75 -11.02 -24.41
N ASN A 1034 -12.36 -11.45 -25.63
CA ASN A 1034 -11.40 -10.71 -26.45
C ASN A 1034 -11.61 -10.88 -27.96
N ALA A 1035 -10.89 -10.08 -28.76
CA ALA A 1035 -11.00 -10.09 -30.22
C ALA A 1035 -10.60 -11.44 -30.86
N SER A 1036 -9.60 -12.14 -30.30
CA SER A 1036 -9.17 -13.47 -30.78
C SER A 1036 -10.22 -14.58 -30.56
N GLN A 1037 -11.08 -14.47 -29.55
CA GLN A 1037 -12.16 -15.42 -29.30
C GLN A 1037 -13.35 -15.24 -30.26
N ARG A 1038 -13.49 -14.08 -30.94
CA ARG A 1038 -14.56 -13.81 -31.94
C ARG A 1038 -14.48 -14.67 -33.21
N VAL A 1039 -13.46 -15.54 -33.32
CA VAL A 1039 -13.28 -16.47 -34.44
C VAL A 1039 -14.11 -17.76 -34.24
N VAL A 1040 -14.58 -18.03 -33.03
CA VAL A 1040 -15.48 -19.16 -32.71
C VAL A 1040 -16.92 -18.66 -32.68
N GLU A 1041 -17.83 -19.36 -33.35
CA GLU A 1041 -19.26 -19.05 -33.32
C GLU A 1041 -19.90 -19.55 -32.01
N ALA A 1042 -20.45 -18.63 -31.22
CA ALA A 1042 -21.14 -18.94 -29.97
C ALA A 1042 -22.44 -19.71 -30.22
N GLN A 1043 -22.88 -20.51 -29.25
CA GLN A 1043 -24.14 -21.24 -29.30
C GLN A 1043 -25.32 -20.30 -29.49
N THR A 1044 -26.39 -20.84 -30.07
CA THR A 1044 -27.65 -20.13 -30.36
C THR A 1044 -28.26 -19.47 -29.12
N GLU A 1045 -28.12 -20.12 -27.97
CA GLU A 1045 -28.56 -19.68 -26.65
C GLU A 1045 -27.74 -18.49 -26.17
N THR A 1046 -26.42 -18.64 -26.12
CA THR A 1046 -25.45 -17.61 -25.75
C THR A 1046 -25.62 -16.37 -26.62
N ARG A 1047 -25.72 -16.55 -27.95
CA ARG A 1047 -25.87 -15.45 -28.89
C ARG A 1047 -27.15 -14.64 -28.65
N ALA A 1048 -28.27 -15.29 -28.34
CA ALA A 1048 -29.52 -14.59 -28.00
C ALA A 1048 -29.38 -13.73 -26.72
N VAL A 1049 -28.55 -14.15 -25.76
CA VAL A 1049 -28.24 -13.36 -24.56
C VAL A 1049 -27.21 -12.26 -24.84
N MET A 1050 -26.20 -12.52 -25.68
CA MET A 1050 -25.23 -11.52 -26.12
C MET A 1050 -25.91 -10.38 -26.89
N GLU A 1051 -26.86 -10.68 -27.77
CA GLU A 1051 -27.68 -9.68 -28.47
C GLU A 1051 -28.48 -8.82 -27.46
N LEU A 1052 -29.10 -9.42 -26.45
CA LEU A 1052 -29.79 -8.69 -25.36
C LEU A 1052 -28.83 -7.84 -24.48
N ILE A 1053 -27.58 -8.25 -24.30
CA ILE A 1053 -26.56 -7.47 -23.59
C ILE A 1053 -26.11 -6.27 -24.45
N LEU A 1054 -25.89 -6.50 -25.75
CA LEU A 1054 -25.42 -5.50 -26.70
C LEU A 1054 -26.47 -4.46 -27.12
N GLU A 1055 -27.75 -4.66 -26.76
CA GLU A 1055 -28.79 -3.61 -26.81
C GLU A 1055 -28.48 -2.40 -25.92
N ARG A 1056 -27.58 -2.55 -24.93
CA ARG A 1056 -27.12 -1.49 -24.00
C ARG A 1056 -28.25 -0.90 -23.14
N GLY A 1057 -27.91 0.10 -22.32
CA GLY A 1057 -28.85 0.79 -21.44
C GLY A 1057 -29.38 -0.05 -20.27
N GLN A 1058 -28.65 -1.11 -19.87
CA GLN A 1058 -28.92 -1.88 -18.66
C GLN A 1058 -28.15 -1.25 -17.49
N THR A 1059 -28.84 -0.96 -16.38
CA THR A 1059 -28.29 -0.33 -15.17
C THR A 1059 -27.70 -1.36 -14.20
N LEU A 1060 -28.29 -2.55 -14.15
CA LEU A 1060 -27.89 -3.65 -13.27
C LEU A 1060 -28.33 -4.99 -13.88
N SER A 1061 -27.53 -6.04 -13.68
CA SER A 1061 -27.91 -7.41 -13.99
C SER A 1061 -27.65 -8.35 -12.80
N VAL A 1062 -28.55 -9.30 -12.58
CA VAL A 1062 -28.48 -10.29 -11.50
C VAL A 1062 -28.78 -11.67 -12.07
N SER A 1063 -27.76 -12.54 -12.11
CA SER A 1063 -27.90 -13.92 -12.54
C SER A 1063 -28.16 -14.84 -11.34
N LEU A 1064 -29.10 -15.79 -11.45
CA LEU A 1064 -29.41 -16.80 -10.43
C LEU A 1064 -29.01 -18.20 -10.87
N ASP A 1065 -28.23 -18.89 -10.04
CA ASP A 1065 -27.73 -20.26 -10.24
C ASP A 1065 -27.81 -21.07 -8.92
N GLY A 1066 -27.26 -22.30 -8.88
CA GLY A 1066 -27.34 -23.22 -7.74
C GLY A 1066 -26.01 -23.90 -7.36
N GLY A 1067 -26.10 -24.88 -6.44
CA GLY A 1067 -24.95 -25.68 -5.99
C GLY A 1067 -24.07 -25.03 -4.90
N SER A 1068 -24.37 -23.79 -4.50
CA SER A 1068 -23.72 -23.05 -3.40
C SER A 1068 -24.69 -21.97 -2.88
N LEU A 1069 -24.38 -21.29 -1.77
CA LEU A 1069 -25.17 -20.17 -1.23
C LEU A 1069 -24.27 -18.95 -0.96
N LEU A 1070 -23.96 -18.21 -2.02
CA LEU A 1070 -23.14 -16.99 -1.98
C LEU A 1070 -23.39 -16.12 -3.22
N ALA A 1071 -22.97 -14.86 -3.19
CA ALA A 1071 -22.95 -13.98 -4.35
C ALA A 1071 -21.52 -13.78 -4.88
N THR A 1072 -21.30 -13.93 -6.19
CA THR A 1072 -20.02 -13.62 -6.83
C THR A 1072 -20.08 -12.35 -7.67
N TYR A 1073 -19.01 -11.55 -7.62
CA TYR A 1073 -18.78 -10.40 -8.50
C TYR A 1073 -17.65 -10.69 -9.52
N PRO A 1074 -17.61 -10.02 -10.71
CA PRO A 1074 -16.59 -10.23 -11.74
C PRO A 1074 -15.17 -9.90 -11.27
N TYR A 1075 -14.10 -10.37 -11.91
CA TYR A 1075 -14.07 -11.25 -13.09
C TYR A 1075 -13.92 -12.72 -12.72
N ASP A 1076 -14.40 -13.64 -13.58
CA ASP A 1076 -14.08 -15.08 -13.52
C ASP A 1076 -12.62 -15.35 -13.91
N LYS A 1077 -12.04 -14.47 -14.73
CA LYS A 1077 -10.60 -14.48 -15.05
C LYS A 1077 -9.76 -13.94 -13.88
N PRO A 1078 -8.74 -14.66 -13.38
CA PRO A 1078 -7.97 -14.23 -12.20
C PRO A 1078 -6.99 -13.08 -12.46
N VAL A 1079 -6.35 -13.04 -13.64
CA VAL A 1079 -5.28 -12.08 -13.98
C VAL A 1079 -5.79 -10.73 -14.54
N GLN A 1080 -7.08 -10.44 -14.45
CA GLN A 1080 -7.67 -9.17 -14.90
C GLN A 1080 -7.90 -8.26 -13.67
N PRO A 1081 -7.47 -6.98 -13.67
CA PRO A 1081 -7.89 -6.04 -12.63
C PRO A 1081 -9.40 -5.84 -12.71
N VAL A 1082 -10.08 -5.78 -11.56
CA VAL A 1082 -11.53 -5.59 -11.53
C VAL A 1082 -11.85 -4.10 -11.65
N GLU A 1083 -12.07 -3.63 -12.87
CA GLU A 1083 -12.66 -2.29 -13.08
C GLU A 1083 -13.94 -2.16 -12.24
N ASN A 1084 -14.03 -1.09 -11.44
CA ASN A 1084 -15.16 -0.82 -10.53
C ASN A 1084 -15.39 -1.87 -9.42
N GLU A 1085 -14.35 -2.58 -8.94
CA GLU A 1085 -14.48 -3.63 -7.91
C GLU A 1085 -15.38 -3.23 -6.74
N GLY A 1086 -15.16 -2.04 -6.16
CA GLY A 1086 -15.91 -1.55 -5.01
C GLY A 1086 -17.43 -1.53 -5.22
N THR A 1087 -17.90 -1.21 -6.44
CA THR A 1087 -19.32 -1.23 -6.79
C THR A 1087 -19.84 -2.64 -7.00
N LEU A 1088 -19.10 -3.48 -7.73
CA LEU A 1088 -19.51 -4.85 -8.03
C LEU A 1088 -19.59 -5.68 -6.73
N LYS A 1089 -18.61 -5.52 -5.84
CA LYS A 1089 -18.52 -6.10 -4.49
C LYS A 1089 -19.57 -5.53 -3.54
N TYR A 1090 -19.91 -4.24 -3.65
CA TYR A 1090 -21.03 -3.63 -2.91
C TYR A 1090 -22.38 -4.24 -3.30
N LEU A 1091 -22.66 -4.39 -4.59
CA LEU A 1091 -23.91 -4.97 -5.08
C LEU A 1091 -24.09 -6.42 -4.61
N ALA A 1092 -23.05 -7.24 -4.69
CA ALA A 1092 -23.04 -8.60 -4.15
C ALA A 1092 -23.29 -8.61 -2.62
N ASN A 1093 -22.67 -7.69 -1.87
CA ASN A 1093 -22.91 -7.52 -0.43
C ASN A 1093 -24.35 -7.12 -0.11
N VAL A 1094 -24.99 -6.25 -0.90
CA VAL A 1094 -26.39 -5.87 -0.66
C VAL A 1094 -27.33 -7.05 -0.90
N TYR A 1095 -27.05 -7.95 -1.85
CA TYR A 1095 -27.80 -9.19 -1.98
C TYR A 1095 -27.60 -10.09 -0.76
N ALA A 1096 -26.33 -10.41 -0.43
CA ALA A 1096 -26.00 -11.34 0.64
C ALA A 1096 -26.54 -10.90 2.02
N ARG A 1097 -26.47 -9.61 2.34
CA ARG A 1097 -26.98 -9.00 3.58
C ARG A 1097 -28.51 -8.92 3.65
N ASN A 1098 -29.21 -9.04 2.52
CA ASN A 1098 -30.68 -9.15 2.50
C ASN A 1098 -31.19 -10.60 2.41
N HIS A 1099 -30.30 -11.58 2.17
CA HIS A 1099 -30.61 -12.99 2.31
C HIS A 1099 -30.34 -13.45 3.77
N PRO A 1100 -31.27 -14.18 4.43
CA PRO A 1100 -31.19 -14.44 5.88
C PRO A 1100 -30.05 -15.37 6.32
N LYS A 1101 -29.39 -16.06 5.38
CA LYS A 1101 -28.28 -17.00 5.64
C LYS A 1101 -26.99 -16.72 4.87
N MET A 1102 -27.02 -15.87 3.83
CA MET A 1102 -25.87 -15.77 2.91
C MET A 1102 -24.74 -14.98 3.56
N HIS A 1103 -25.07 -13.84 4.18
CA HIS A 1103 -24.14 -13.00 4.94
C HIS A 1103 -23.43 -13.68 6.14
N LEU A 1104 -23.77 -14.94 6.47
CA LEU A 1104 -23.12 -15.69 7.54
C LEU A 1104 -21.79 -16.33 7.13
N GLY A 1105 -21.47 -16.36 5.83
CA GLY A 1105 -20.22 -16.91 5.29
C GLY A 1105 -20.11 -18.44 5.28
N ASP A 1106 -20.62 -19.12 6.32
CA ASP A 1106 -20.78 -20.57 6.37
C ASP A 1106 -22.28 -20.97 6.47
N PRO A 1107 -22.90 -21.33 5.33
CA PRO A 1107 -24.27 -21.85 5.29
C PRO A 1107 -24.32 -23.39 5.22
N ALA A 1108 -23.24 -24.10 5.59
CA ALA A 1108 -23.04 -25.54 5.38
C ALA A 1108 -23.09 -25.98 3.90
N CYS A 1109 -22.79 -25.08 2.97
CA CYS A 1109 -22.43 -25.42 1.58
C CYS A 1109 -20.90 -25.55 1.43
N PRO A 1110 -20.38 -26.37 0.51
CA PRO A 1110 -18.94 -26.44 0.22
C PRO A 1110 -18.47 -25.19 -0.57
N SER A 1111 -18.24 -24.07 0.12
CA SER A 1111 -17.76 -22.82 -0.49
C SER A 1111 -17.24 -21.82 0.53
N ASN A 1112 -15.98 -21.37 0.38
CA ASN A 1112 -15.29 -20.46 1.30
C ASN A 1112 -15.51 -18.98 0.90
N GLY A 1113 -16.31 -18.18 1.63
CA GLY A 1113 -16.47 -16.75 1.30
C GLY A 1113 -16.84 -15.86 2.50
N GLN A 1114 -16.13 -14.74 2.69
CA GLN A 1114 -16.45 -13.75 3.74
C GLN A 1114 -17.77 -13.02 3.41
N ASP A 1115 -18.62 -12.80 4.41
CA ASP A 1115 -19.97 -12.22 4.27
C ASP A 1115 -20.83 -12.89 3.17
N GLY A 1116 -20.54 -14.13 2.78
CA GLY A 1116 -21.20 -14.81 1.65
C GLY A 1116 -20.94 -14.16 0.29
N VAL A 1117 -19.81 -13.45 0.12
CA VAL A 1117 -19.43 -12.75 -1.11
C VAL A 1117 -18.02 -13.14 -1.55
N LEU A 1118 -17.84 -13.36 -2.85
CA LEU A 1118 -16.56 -13.72 -3.48
C LEU A 1118 -16.34 -13.03 -4.83
N ARG A 1119 -15.09 -12.90 -5.26
CA ARG A 1119 -14.80 -12.70 -6.68
C ARG A 1119 -15.03 -14.02 -7.42
N ALA A 1120 -15.56 -13.98 -8.63
CA ALA A 1120 -15.98 -15.18 -9.35
C ALA A 1120 -14.80 -16.14 -9.65
N ALA A 1121 -13.62 -15.59 -9.99
CA ALA A 1121 -12.37 -16.33 -10.12
C ALA A 1121 -11.96 -17.14 -8.87
N GLU A 1122 -12.32 -16.68 -7.66
CA GLU A 1122 -12.01 -17.36 -6.39
C GLU A 1122 -12.91 -18.59 -6.17
N ARG A 1123 -14.11 -18.61 -6.78
CA ARG A 1123 -15.02 -19.76 -6.77
C ARG A 1123 -14.67 -20.75 -7.88
N GLN A 1124 -14.53 -20.27 -9.12
CA GLN A 1124 -14.32 -21.12 -10.30
C GLN A 1124 -13.75 -20.28 -11.45
N SER A 1125 -12.43 -20.29 -11.64
CA SER A 1125 -11.78 -19.51 -12.71
C SER A 1125 -12.00 -20.12 -14.10
N HIS A 1126 -12.67 -19.38 -15.00
CA HIS A 1126 -12.75 -19.68 -16.44
C HIS A 1126 -12.72 -18.40 -17.29
N LEU A 1127 -12.72 -18.58 -18.62
CA LEU A 1127 -12.95 -17.51 -19.59
C LEU A 1127 -14.34 -17.66 -20.20
N GLY A 1128 -14.98 -16.54 -20.52
CA GLY A 1128 -16.21 -16.54 -21.33
C GLY A 1128 -17.50 -16.74 -20.55
N SER A 1129 -17.57 -16.23 -19.32
CA SER A 1129 -18.80 -16.14 -18.54
C SER A 1129 -19.71 -15.01 -19.03
N MET A 1130 -21.00 -15.12 -18.70
CA MET A 1130 -22.00 -14.10 -19.02
C MET A 1130 -21.69 -12.76 -18.32
N LYS A 1131 -21.17 -12.81 -17.08
CA LYS A 1131 -20.94 -11.62 -16.25
C LYS A 1131 -19.76 -10.78 -16.71
N ASP A 1132 -18.66 -11.43 -17.10
CA ASP A 1132 -17.47 -10.77 -17.64
C ASP A 1132 -17.86 -10.04 -18.95
N PHE A 1133 -18.65 -10.70 -19.80
CA PHE A 1133 -19.20 -10.09 -21.03
C PHE A 1133 -20.17 -8.93 -20.77
N SER A 1134 -20.99 -9.04 -19.71
CA SER A 1134 -21.93 -8.00 -19.25
C SER A 1134 -21.22 -6.70 -18.88
N VAL A 1135 -20.06 -6.80 -18.23
CA VAL A 1135 -19.22 -5.64 -17.88
C VAL A 1135 -18.42 -5.15 -19.10
N ASP A 1136 -17.64 -6.02 -19.75
CA ASP A 1136 -16.70 -5.65 -20.82
C ASP A 1136 -17.39 -5.05 -22.06
N PHE A 1137 -18.54 -5.62 -22.47
CA PHE A 1137 -19.21 -5.24 -23.73
C PHE A 1137 -20.63 -4.68 -23.54
N GLY A 1138 -21.31 -5.08 -22.46
CA GLY A 1138 -22.60 -4.52 -22.06
C GLY A 1138 -22.49 -3.21 -21.29
N HIS A 1139 -21.34 -2.95 -20.65
CA HIS A 1139 -21.11 -1.85 -19.71
C HIS A 1139 -22.12 -1.82 -18.54
N CYS A 1140 -22.59 -3.01 -18.15
CA CYS A 1140 -23.59 -3.24 -17.12
C CYS A 1140 -22.95 -4.00 -15.93
N PRO A 1141 -23.03 -3.48 -14.69
CA PRO A 1141 -22.68 -4.24 -13.50
C PRO A 1141 -23.49 -5.54 -13.41
N GLU A 1142 -22.84 -6.69 -13.29
CA GLU A 1142 -23.51 -7.99 -13.14
C GLU A 1142 -22.95 -8.80 -11.97
N ILE A 1143 -23.84 -9.41 -11.18
CA ILE A 1143 -23.49 -10.36 -10.11
C ILE A 1143 -24.17 -11.72 -10.35
N THR A 1144 -23.54 -12.82 -9.90
CA THR A 1144 -24.13 -14.17 -9.94
C THR A 1144 -24.41 -14.62 -8.51
N VAL A 1145 -25.67 -14.93 -8.22
CA VAL A 1145 -26.15 -15.41 -6.93
C VAL A 1145 -26.38 -16.91 -7.02
N TYR A 1146 -25.64 -17.67 -6.22
CA TYR A 1146 -25.92 -19.09 -6.02
C TYR A 1146 -26.97 -19.20 -4.90
N THR A 1147 -28.10 -19.84 -5.21
CA THR A 1147 -29.35 -19.74 -4.44
C THR A 1147 -29.54 -20.85 -3.39
N GLY A 1148 -28.60 -21.79 -3.28
CA GLY A 1148 -28.59 -22.89 -2.31
C GLY A 1148 -27.65 -24.03 -2.71
N CYS A 1149 -27.14 -24.80 -1.73
CA CYS A 1149 -26.12 -25.85 -1.92
C CYS A 1149 -26.50 -27.01 -2.87
N CYS A 1150 -27.73 -27.04 -3.38
CA CYS A 1150 -28.30 -28.13 -4.17
C CYS A 1150 -28.74 -27.57 -5.52
N PHE A 1151 -28.23 -28.11 -6.64
CA PHE A 1151 -28.63 -27.67 -7.98
C PHE A 1151 -30.14 -27.86 -8.22
N PHE A 1152 -30.67 -29.07 -7.95
CA PHE A 1152 -32.08 -29.41 -8.17
C PHE A 1152 -32.73 -30.03 -6.92
N PRO A 1153 -33.11 -29.23 -5.91
CA PRO A 1153 -33.73 -29.72 -4.68
C PRO A 1153 -35.17 -30.21 -4.88
N PRO A 1154 -35.76 -30.94 -3.90
CA PRO A 1154 -37.18 -31.29 -3.90
C PRO A 1154 -38.10 -30.06 -4.05
N ALA A 1155 -39.23 -30.21 -4.73
CA ALA A 1155 -40.13 -29.10 -5.05
C ALA A 1155 -40.73 -28.39 -3.81
N ASP A 1156 -40.87 -29.09 -2.69
CA ASP A 1156 -41.34 -28.56 -1.41
C ASP A 1156 -40.33 -27.59 -0.75
N HIS A 1157 -39.05 -27.63 -1.13
CA HIS A 1157 -38.05 -26.66 -0.66
C HIS A 1157 -38.21 -25.26 -1.31
N LEU A 1158 -38.88 -25.16 -2.47
CA LEU A 1158 -39.01 -23.90 -3.22
C LEU A 1158 -39.71 -22.79 -2.42
N ALA A 1159 -40.67 -23.14 -1.55
CA ALA A 1159 -41.36 -22.18 -0.69
C ALA A 1159 -40.40 -21.48 0.29
N THR A 1160 -39.47 -22.25 0.86
CA THR A 1160 -38.42 -21.74 1.77
C THR A 1160 -37.40 -20.91 0.99
N LEU A 1161 -36.91 -21.42 -0.15
CA LEU A 1161 -35.94 -20.71 -1.00
C LEU A 1161 -36.48 -19.37 -1.50
N TRP A 1162 -37.78 -19.30 -1.83
CA TRP A 1162 -38.48 -18.05 -2.14
C TRP A 1162 -38.55 -17.11 -0.95
N ALA A 1163 -38.94 -17.59 0.24
CA ALA A 1163 -39.01 -16.75 1.44
C ALA A 1163 -37.63 -16.15 1.80
N GLU A 1164 -36.54 -16.90 1.59
CA GLU A 1164 -35.18 -16.45 1.85
C GLU A 1164 -34.66 -15.47 0.78
N ASN A 1165 -35.05 -15.61 -0.49
CA ASN A 1165 -34.58 -14.74 -1.59
C ASN A 1165 -35.48 -13.53 -1.90
N LYS A 1166 -36.78 -13.55 -1.56
CA LYS A 1166 -37.75 -12.46 -1.87
C LYS A 1166 -37.24 -11.07 -1.46
N LYS A 1167 -36.62 -10.95 -0.27
CA LYS A 1167 -36.08 -9.68 0.22
C LYS A 1167 -34.89 -9.20 -0.60
N ALA A 1168 -33.97 -10.10 -0.97
CA ALA A 1168 -32.78 -9.76 -1.73
C ALA A 1168 -33.07 -9.42 -3.21
N LEU A 1169 -34.05 -10.10 -3.83
CA LEU A 1169 -34.55 -9.71 -5.16
C LEU A 1169 -35.18 -8.31 -5.15
N LEU A 1170 -35.90 -7.95 -4.07
CA LEU A 1170 -36.45 -6.61 -3.89
C LEU A 1170 -35.37 -5.55 -3.58
N SER A 1171 -34.30 -5.88 -2.84
CA SER A 1171 -33.21 -4.91 -2.62
C SER A 1171 -32.50 -4.56 -3.93
N MET A 1172 -32.31 -5.51 -4.86
CA MET A 1172 -31.73 -5.24 -6.18
C MET A 1172 -32.58 -4.26 -7.01
N LEU A 1173 -33.92 -4.32 -6.94
CA LEU A 1173 -34.78 -3.29 -7.55
C LEU A 1173 -34.55 -1.91 -6.93
N VAL A 1174 -34.29 -1.83 -5.63
CA VAL A 1174 -34.03 -0.56 -4.92
C VAL A 1174 -32.61 -0.02 -5.19
N GLU A 1175 -31.60 -0.89 -5.32
CA GLU A 1175 -30.24 -0.49 -5.70
C GLU A 1175 -30.17 0.06 -7.13
N ALA A 1176 -30.97 -0.46 -8.06
CA ALA A 1176 -31.04 0.03 -9.44
C ALA A 1176 -31.40 1.52 -9.55
N HIS A 1177 -31.98 2.14 -8.51
CA HIS A 1177 -32.32 3.57 -8.45
C HIS A 1177 -31.21 4.48 -7.89
N LYS A 1178 -30.07 3.91 -7.46
CA LYS A 1178 -28.99 4.66 -6.79
C LYS A 1178 -27.85 4.99 -7.76
N GLY A 1179 -26.70 5.40 -7.23
CA GLY A 1179 -25.58 5.91 -8.04
C GLY A 1179 -25.88 7.30 -8.60
N VAL A 1180 -25.35 7.60 -9.79
CA VAL A 1180 -25.47 8.91 -10.43
C VAL A 1180 -26.21 8.79 -11.76
N ARG A 1181 -27.13 9.73 -12.01
CA ARG A 1181 -27.85 9.89 -13.27
C ARG A 1181 -27.88 11.35 -13.72
N GLY A 1182 -27.87 11.58 -15.03
CA GLY A 1182 -27.79 12.92 -15.61
C GLY A 1182 -28.09 12.94 -17.10
N VAL A 1183 -27.96 14.12 -17.73
CA VAL A 1183 -28.18 14.31 -19.18
C VAL A 1183 -27.06 15.15 -19.77
N VAL A 1184 -26.32 14.59 -20.73
CA VAL A 1184 -25.28 15.33 -21.48
C VAL A 1184 -25.93 16.17 -22.56
N ARG A 1185 -25.55 17.45 -22.62
CA ARG A 1185 -26.05 18.42 -23.61
C ARG A 1185 -24.89 19.22 -24.17
N ASP A 1186 -25.02 19.65 -25.43
CA ASP A 1186 -24.12 20.63 -26.01
C ASP A 1186 -24.40 22.05 -25.47
N LYS A 1187 -23.57 23.01 -25.87
CA LYS A 1187 -23.68 24.44 -25.50
C LYS A 1187 -24.97 25.13 -25.98
N SER A 1188 -25.79 24.48 -26.80
CA SER A 1188 -27.13 24.96 -27.22
C SER A 1188 -28.27 24.29 -26.44
N GLY A 1189 -27.96 23.36 -25.53
CA GLY A 1189 -28.92 22.58 -24.76
C GLY A 1189 -29.41 21.31 -25.46
N LYS A 1190 -28.93 21.02 -26.67
CA LYS A 1190 -29.30 19.82 -27.43
C LYS A 1190 -28.64 18.59 -26.79
N PRO A 1191 -29.37 17.48 -26.58
CA PRO A 1191 -28.79 16.28 -25.97
C PRO A 1191 -27.75 15.60 -26.88
N ILE A 1192 -26.72 15.03 -26.26
CA ILE A 1192 -25.69 14.23 -26.93
C ILE A 1192 -25.90 12.75 -26.60
N VAL A 1193 -26.26 11.96 -27.62
CA VAL A 1193 -26.43 10.49 -27.52
C VAL A 1193 -25.11 9.81 -27.87
N GLY A 1194 -24.73 8.75 -27.16
CA GLY A 1194 -23.47 8.04 -27.33
C GLY A 1194 -22.24 8.72 -26.70
N ALA A 1195 -22.43 9.79 -25.91
CA ALA A 1195 -21.35 10.36 -25.10
C ALA A 1195 -20.92 9.36 -24.02
N MET A 1196 -19.61 9.21 -23.82
CA MET A 1196 -19.03 8.36 -22.78
C MET A 1196 -18.88 9.16 -21.49
N ILE A 1197 -19.50 8.68 -20.42
CA ILE A 1197 -19.26 9.15 -19.06
C ILE A 1197 -18.22 8.24 -18.41
N VAL A 1198 -17.10 8.82 -17.99
CA VAL A 1198 -16.04 8.14 -17.24
C VAL A 1198 -16.14 8.55 -15.78
N LEU A 1199 -16.21 7.56 -14.88
CA LEU A 1199 -16.37 7.76 -13.44
C LEU A 1199 -15.15 7.18 -12.71
N ASN A 1200 -14.50 7.99 -11.88
CA ASN A 1200 -13.25 7.65 -11.19
C ASN A 1200 -12.15 7.06 -12.11
N GLY A 1201 -12.14 7.45 -13.39
CA GLY A 1201 -11.19 6.96 -14.41
C GLY A 1201 -11.43 5.51 -14.89
N GLY A 1202 -12.36 4.77 -14.30
CA GLY A 1202 -12.59 3.35 -14.57
C GLY A 1202 -13.96 3.05 -15.16
N VAL A 1203 -15.05 3.41 -14.47
CA VAL A 1203 -16.42 3.03 -14.90
C VAL A 1203 -16.80 3.82 -16.14
N ARG A 1204 -17.26 3.14 -17.19
CA ARG A 1204 -17.71 3.77 -18.45
C ARG A 1204 -19.17 3.44 -18.69
N VAL A 1205 -20.02 4.46 -18.77
CA VAL A 1205 -21.41 4.32 -19.25
C VAL A 1205 -21.63 5.27 -20.42
N TYR A 1206 -22.55 4.93 -21.33
CA TYR A 1206 -22.81 5.71 -22.53
C TYR A 1206 -24.21 6.33 -22.48
N THR A 1207 -24.37 7.54 -22.99
CA THR A 1207 -25.67 8.20 -23.01
C THR A 1207 -26.63 7.54 -23.99
N ALA A 1208 -27.83 7.23 -23.50
CA ALA A 1208 -28.96 6.73 -24.28
C ALA A 1208 -29.68 7.86 -25.03
N GLU A 1209 -30.84 7.56 -25.62
CA GLU A 1209 -31.72 8.55 -26.24
C GLU A 1209 -32.06 9.69 -25.26
N GLY A 1210 -32.23 10.90 -25.80
CA GLY A 1210 -32.36 12.11 -24.98
C GLY A 1210 -31.09 12.53 -24.25
N GLY A 1211 -29.95 11.85 -24.47
CA GLY A 1211 -28.65 12.17 -23.88
C GLY A 1211 -28.51 11.76 -22.41
N PHE A 1212 -29.41 10.93 -21.90
CA PHE A 1212 -29.44 10.52 -20.51
C PHE A 1212 -28.41 9.41 -20.21
N PHE A 1213 -27.80 9.44 -19.02
CA PHE A 1213 -26.99 8.34 -18.49
C PHE A 1213 -27.39 8.01 -17.05
N HIS A 1214 -27.10 6.78 -16.65
CA HIS A 1214 -27.22 6.29 -15.28
C HIS A 1214 -26.11 5.27 -15.03
N ALA A 1215 -25.32 5.46 -13.97
CA ALA A 1215 -24.32 4.52 -13.50
C ALA A 1215 -24.54 4.20 -12.02
N LEU A 1216 -24.51 2.91 -11.68
CA LEU A 1216 -24.39 2.49 -10.29
C LEU A 1216 -22.95 2.67 -9.81
N LEU A 1217 -22.82 3.16 -8.58
CA LEU A 1217 -21.56 3.38 -7.88
C LEU A 1217 -21.76 2.95 -6.43
N ALA A 1218 -20.80 2.23 -5.84
CA ALA A 1218 -20.72 2.10 -4.39
C ALA A 1218 -20.59 3.51 -3.80
N PRO A 1219 -21.55 3.99 -2.99
CA PRO A 1219 -21.62 5.42 -2.66
C PRO A 1219 -20.33 5.99 -2.05
N GLY A 1220 -20.09 7.28 -2.28
CA GLY A 1220 -18.89 8.02 -1.90
C GLY A 1220 -18.85 9.33 -2.68
N ASN A 1221 -17.66 9.95 -2.77
CA ASN A 1221 -17.40 11.01 -3.73
C ASN A 1221 -16.83 10.39 -5.01
N HIS A 1222 -17.26 10.86 -6.18
CA HIS A 1222 -16.88 10.28 -7.46
C HIS A 1222 -16.66 11.35 -8.52
N ASN A 1223 -15.46 11.39 -9.09
CA ASN A 1223 -15.12 12.29 -10.19
C ASN A 1223 -15.87 11.86 -11.46
N ILE A 1224 -16.49 12.81 -12.15
CA ILE A 1224 -17.29 12.59 -13.35
C ILE A 1224 -16.68 13.36 -14.52
N GLU A 1225 -16.35 12.64 -15.59
CA GLU A 1225 -15.91 13.24 -16.86
C GLU A 1225 -16.88 12.86 -17.98
N ALA A 1226 -17.33 13.85 -18.74
CA ALA A 1226 -18.14 13.64 -19.94
C ALA A 1226 -17.29 13.84 -21.20
N VAL A 1227 -17.17 12.78 -22.01
CA VAL A 1227 -16.37 12.73 -23.24
C VAL A 1227 -17.28 12.46 -24.44
N ALA A 1228 -17.18 13.28 -25.49
CA ALA A 1228 -17.91 13.08 -26.74
C ALA A 1228 -17.12 13.64 -27.92
N ASP A 1229 -17.05 12.87 -29.01
CA ASP A 1229 -16.25 13.24 -30.20
C ASP A 1229 -16.69 14.58 -30.79
N GLY A 1230 -15.74 15.50 -30.96
CA GLY A 1230 -15.97 16.85 -31.47
C GLY A 1230 -16.45 17.88 -30.42
N TYR A 1231 -16.54 17.51 -29.15
CA TYR A 1231 -16.89 18.41 -28.05
C TYR A 1231 -15.72 18.60 -27.08
N GLN A 1232 -15.69 19.75 -26.39
CA GLN A 1232 -14.71 20.01 -25.33
C GLN A 1232 -15.11 19.25 -24.07
N GLN A 1233 -14.18 18.52 -23.46
CA GLN A 1233 -14.41 17.75 -22.22
C GLN A 1233 -14.93 18.65 -21.10
N GLN A 1234 -15.87 18.11 -20.32
CA GLN A 1234 -16.35 18.71 -19.08
C GLN A 1234 -16.10 17.73 -17.93
N ARG A 1235 -15.36 18.19 -16.91
CA ARG A 1235 -15.14 17.49 -15.64
C ARG A 1235 -15.94 18.14 -14.53
N GLN A 1236 -16.50 17.33 -13.65
CA GLN A 1236 -17.19 17.73 -12.43
C GLN A 1236 -16.80 16.79 -11.30
N GLU A 1237 -16.73 17.33 -10.08
CA GLU A 1237 -16.39 16.62 -8.83
C GLU A 1237 -17.59 16.58 -7.89
#